data_AF-A0A2V1AYT8-F1
#
_entry.id   AF-A0A2V1AYT8-F1
#
_cell.length_a   1.000
_cell.length_b   1.000
_cell.length_c   1.000
_cell.angle_alpha   90.00
_cell.angle_beta   90.00
_cell.angle_gamma   90.00
#
_symmetry.space_group_name_H-M   'P 1'
#
loop_
_entity.id
_entity.type
_entity.pdbx_description
1 polymer ?
#
loop_
_entity_poly.entity_id
_entity_poly.type
_entity_poly.pdbx_seq_one_letter_code
_entity_poly.pdbx_strand_id
1 'polypeptide(L)'
;MSVLEAFNNLDVSSARDTSDHEAIFEISYQYLSGAAGFNHSVSFKNCIVALIKMDKYYKAVDLISKTNAEVTKQFPLEVAYVYYKVGDLENVRAVYNSASNGDSDDTLSRALKHVLAQTLYQTGLVAEALKLYHELIATHKIDSELDLACNERAIIFQLSLQKNVFKEPHSNLPESKQSYDYLFNDALIELSRGNSTESLELLDQALETCNKQNSDWPEEDLVLETAPIKLTIAYIYQTTGKAREALEVLNSFDATAISDLLVNAVLKTNYYSALPPQDNLNLSQRSLNYKNLLHNLRLKLTRSQWQILVKNHLLLSYQTNTLSRSSNYIKNSFAKEFNEEFTGDFSPLVYKVLLRLNISAEELNSEETNKAVAKKLSKFVHAELQSNEVSNLVVAGALLLTHVNSKFGNFDQSISILERIVEIELKSSQEVRLHAGVLGLLISLYELRNPSKLDALYNELIKKLESISKDQLQNDGILYDLYRAVALKLLNVNQKEQAYNIFELLGAANPNDAVVASILNGTTDKLTPVEQLESNTEVSDLLELNVDTLIVKPETRSRKPHGFKKPEDKVVKKRKPRLPTTKSVKPEGEFDPEKDLDKERWLPMKLRSYYKPSKKDKKKAGGHQGALESSPAPQGESKKQKKKKKGKK
;
A
#
# COMPACT_ATOMS: atom_id res chain seq x y z
N MET A 1 -24.50 -43.53 0.04
CA MET A 1 -25.38 -42.35 0.12
C MET A 1 -25.19 -41.59 -1.18
N SER A 2 -26.26 -41.34 -1.93
CA SER A 2 -26.18 -40.56 -3.16
C SER A 2 -25.86 -39.08 -2.85
N VAL A 3 -25.29 -38.34 -3.79
CA VAL A 3 -25.00 -36.89 -3.61
C VAL A 3 -26.28 -36.11 -3.28
N LEU A 4 -27.41 -36.52 -3.86
CA LEU A 4 -28.72 -35.95 -3.58
C LEU A 4 -29.22 -36.29 -2.16
N GLU A 5 -29.04 -37.53 -1.68
CA GLU A 5 -29.35 -37.90 -0.30
C GLU A 5 -28.47 -37.16 0.72
N ALA A 6 -27.18 -37.01 0.43
CA ALA A 6 -26.26 -36.26 1.29
C ALA A 6 -26.61 -34.77 1.33
N PHE A 7 -27.00 -34.19 0.19
CA PHE A 7 -27.44 -32.80 0.10
C PHE A 7 -28.77 -32.57 0.83
N ASN A 8 -29.74 -33.47 0.69
CA ASN A 8 -31.04 -33.34 1.37
C ASN A 8 -30.95 -33.49 2.90
N ASN A 9 -29.93 -34.18 3.40
CA ASN A 9 -29.67 -34.35 4.84
C ASN A 9 -28.68 -33.31 5.41
N LEU A 10 -28.29 -32.30 4.63
CA LEU A 10 -27.30 -31.30 5.03
C LEU A 10 -27.90 -30.27 6.00
N ASP A 11 -27.40 -30.22 7.24
CA ASP A 11 -27.78 -29.19 8.22
C ASP A 11 -26.75 -28.05 8.29
N VAL A 12 -27.01 -27.00 7.51
CA VAL A 12 -26.14 -25.82 7.39
C VAL A 12 -26.13 -24.97 8.68
N SER A 13 -27.18 -25.08 9.51
CA SER A 13 -27.29 -24.32 10.76
C SER A 13 -26.44 -24.88 11.89
N SER A 14 -25.97 -26.12 11.74
CA SER A 14 -25.15 -26.83 12.72
C SER A 14 -23.65 -26.57 12.62
N ALA A 15 -23.19 -25.89 11.55
CA ALA A 15 -21.77 -25.65 11.30
C ALA A 15 -21.16 -24.72 12.34
N ARG A 16 -20.12 -25.19 13.02
CA ARG A 16 -19.42 -24.42 14.08
C ARG A 16 -18.00 -24.08 13.70
N ASP A 17 -17.34 -24.97 12.95
CA ASP A 17 -15.93 -24.84 12.63
C ASP A 17 -15.65 -24.88 11.12
N THR A 18 -14.43 -24.50 10.73
CA THR A 18 -13.98 -24.49 9.33
C THR A 18 -14.15 -25.84 8.63
N SER A 19 -14.02 -26.95 9.37
CA SER A 19 -14.19 -28.30 8.83
C SER A 19 -15.63 -28.58 8.41
N ASP A 20 -16.61 -28.04 9.13
CA ASP A 20 -18.03 -28.19 8.82
C ASP A 20 -18.36 -27.40 7.55
N HIS A 21 -17.84 -26.18 7.45
CA HIS A 21 -17.98 -25.36 6.25
C HIS A 21 -17.31 -26.01 5.02
N GLU A 22 -16.17 -26.70 5.19
CA GLU A 22 -15.54 -27.44 4.10
C GLU A 22 -16.41 -28.60 3.62
N ALA A 23 -16.98 -29.39 4.53
CA ALA A 23 -17.89 -30.48 4.18
C ALA A 23 -19.19 -29.97 3.51
N ILE A 24 -19.77 -28.89 4.04
CA ILE A 24 -20.95 -28.21 3.45
C ILE A 24 -20.64 -27.75 2.02
N PHE A 25 -19.48 -27.14 1.82
CA PHE A 25 -19.05 -26.71 0.50
C PHE A 25 -18.89 -27.90 -0.45
N GLU A 26 -18.19 -28.95 -0.06
CA GLU A 26 -17.95 -30.11 -0.93
C GLU A 26 -19.25 -30.78 -1.39
N ILE A 27 -20.17 -31.06 -0.46
CA ILE A 27 -21.46 -31.70 -0.77
C ILE A 27 -22.33 -30.79 -1.64
N SER A 28 -22.44 -29.50 -1.27
CA SER A 28 -23.26 -28.54 -2.01
C SER A 28 -22.69 -28.24 -3.39
N TYR A 29 -21.37 -28.18 -3.54
CA TYR A 29 -20.71 -27.91 -4.81
C TYR A 29 -20.85 -29.10 -5.76
N GLN A 30 -20.67 -30.34 -5.28
CA GLN A 30 -20.89 -31.53 -6.11
C GLN A 30 -22.31 -31.59 -6.69
N TYR A 31 -23.31 -31.27 -5.87
CA TYR A 31 -24.70 -31.19 -6.34
C TYR A 31 -24.89 -30.04 -7.34
N LEU A 32 -24.39 -28.84 -7.01
CA LEU A 32 -24.52 -27.65 -7.83
C LEU A 32 -23.87 -27.82 -9.20
N SER A 33 -22.62 -28.27 -9.26
CA SER A 33 -21.86 -28.40 -10.51
C SER A 33 -22.25 -29.62 -11.33
N GLY A 34 -22.63 -30.73 -10.66
CA GLY A 34 -22.93 -32.00 -11.30
C GLY A 34 -24.41 -32.13 -11.68
N ALA A 35 -25.28 -32.24 -10.67
CA ALA A 35 -26.69 -32.55 -10.86
C ALA A 35 -27.52 -31.34 -11.33
N ALA A 36 -27.19 -30.15 -10.83
CA ALA A 36 -27.97 -28.93 -11.06
C ALA A 36 -27.42 -28.01 -12.16
N GLY A 37 -26.28 -28.33 -12.78
CA GLY A 37 -25.69 -27.52 -13.86
C GLY A 37 -25.52 -26.04 -13.51
N PHE A 38 -25.13 -25.74 -12.27
CA PHE A 38 -25.00 -24.37 -11.72
C PHE A 38 -26.28 -23.53 -11.72
N ASN A 39 -27.45 -24.17 -11.62
CA ASN A 39 -28.75 -23.51 -11.63
C ASN A 39 -29.63 -23.90 -10.43
N HIS A 40 -29.07 -23.85 -9.21
CA HIS A 40 -29.80 -24.19 -7.98
C HIS A 40 -29.47 -23.28 -6.80
N SER A 41 -30.46 -22.51 -6.34
CA SER A 41 -30.28 -21.43 -5.36
C SER A 41 -29.77 -21.88 -4.00
N VAL A 42 -30.34 -22.95 -3.43
CA VAL A 42 -29.96 -23.41 -2.08
C VAL A 42 -28.52 -23.91 -2.06
N SER A 43 -28.12 -24.69 -3.06
CA SER A 43 -26.74 -25.20 -3.14
C SER A 43 -25.75 -24.07 -3.38
N PHE A 44 -26.09 -23.09 -4.22
CA PHE A 44 -25.27 -21.90 -4.40
C PHE A 44 -25.10 -21.12 -3.09
N LYS A 45 -26.19 -20.84 -2.36
CA LYS A 45 -26.15 -20.17 -1.05
C LYS A 45 -25.22 -20.90 -0.07
N ASN A 46 -25.36 -22.22 0.04
CA ASN A 46 -24.53 -23.02 0.94
C ASN A 46 -23.05 -22.94 0.55
N CYS A 47 -22.76 -23.03 -0.76
CA CYS A 47 -21.39 -22.92 -1.25
C CYS A 47 -20.79 -21.54 -0.97
N ILE A 48 -21.48 -20.46 -1.33
CA ILE A 48 -20.93 -19.10 -1.18
C ILE A 48 -20.75 -18.73 0.28
N VAL A 49 -21.72 -19.05 1.15
CA VAL A 49 -21.60 -18.81 2.60
C VAL A 49 -20.46 -19.62 3.19
N ALA A 50 -20.34 -20.91 2.84
CA ALA A 50 -19.23 -21.73 3.31
C ALA A 50 -17.87 -21.19 2.86
N LEU A 51 -17.75 -20.74 1.60
CA LEU A 51 -16.52 -20.12 1.11
C LEU A 51 -16.19 -18.80 1.83
N ILE A 52 -17.19 -17.96 2.13
CA ILE A 52 -17.02 -16.75 2.93
C ILE A 52 -16.51 -17.11 4.34
N LYS A 53 -17.14 -18.07 5.01
CA LYS A 53 -16.75 -18.49 6.37
C LYS A 53 -15.38 -19.17 6.44
N MET A 54 -14.87 -19.67 5.31
CA MET A 54 -13.51 -20.20 5.18
C MET A 54 -12.50 -19.15 4.64
N ASP A 55 -12.91 -17.90 4.43
CA ASP A 55 -12.10 -16.84 3.79
C ASP A 55 -11.57 -17.21 2.38
N LYS A 56 -12.24 -18.11 1.67
CA LYS A 56 -11.86 -18.61 0.33
C LYS A 56 -12.44 -17.71 -0.78
N TYR A 57 -12.19 -16.41 -0.72
CA TYR A 57 -12.86 -15.39 -1.56
C TYR A 57 -12.62 -15.54 -3.07
N TYR A 58 -11.40 -15.84 -3.52
CA TYR A 58 -11.13 -16.07 -4.95
C TYR A 58 -11.85 -17.31 -5.51
N LYS A 59 -12.05 -18.35 -4.69
CA LYS A 59 -12.88 -19.50 -5.08
C LYS A 59 -14.36 -19.12 -5.13
N ALA A 60 -14.80 -18.19 -4.29
CA ALA A 60 -16.17 -17.66 -4.35
C ALA A 60 -16.39 -16.83 -5.63
N VAL A 61 -15.42 -16.03 -6.05
CA VAL A 61 -15.46 -15.32 -7.34
C VAL A 61 -15.58 -16.30 -8.51
N ASP A 62 -14.77 -17.37 -8.52
CA ASP A 62 -14.86 -18.43 -9.54
C ASP A 62 -16.21 -19.16 -9.52
N LEU A 63 -16.79 -19.39 -8.34
CA LEU A 63 -18.13 -19.96 -8.21
C LEU A 63 -19.22 -19.01 -8.77
N ILE A 64 -19.13 -17.71 -8.47
CA ILE A 64 -20.07 -16.69 -8.96
C ILE A 64 -20.05 -16.66 -10.49
N SER A 65 -18.86 -16.65 -11.11
CA SER A 65 -18.73 -16.56 -12.57
C SER A 65 -19.26 -17.79 -13.32
N LYS A 66 -19.27 -18.97 -12.68
CA LYS A 66 -19.82 -20.22 -13.23
C LYS A 66 -21.32 -20.36 -13.02
N THR A 67 -21.89 -19.61 -12.08
CA THR A 67 -23.29 -19.75 -11.67
C THR A 67 -24.23 -18.92 -12.54
N ASN A 68 -25.42 -19.44 -12.84
CA ASN A 68 -26.44 -18.70 -13.56
C ASN A 68 -26.72 -17.35 -12.86
N ALA A 69 -26.71 -16.26 -13.63
CA ALA A 69 -26.93 -14.90 -13.12
C ALA A 69 -28.23 -14.78 -12.31
N GLU A 70 -29.31 -15.44 -12.74
CA GLU A 70 -30.61 -15.41 -12.04
C GLU A 70 -30.58 -16.09 -10.67
N VAL A 71 -29.64 -17.03 -10.45
CA VAL A 71 -29.39 -17.60 -9.14
C VAL A 71 -28.56 -16.65 -8.30
N THR A 72 -27.49 -16.07 -8.85
CA THR A 72 -26.61 -15.16 -8.09
C THR A 72 -27.32 -13.89 -7.62
N LYS A 73 -28.26 -13.35 -8.42
CA LYS A 73 -29.08 -12.17 -8.08
C LYS A 73 -29.99 -12.38 -6.86
N GLN A 74 -30.25 -13.63 -6.46
CA GLN A 74 -31.04 -13.93 -5.26
C GLN A 74 -30.24 -13.72 -3.95
N PHE A 75 -28.91 -13.60 -4.04
CA PHE A 75 -28.01 -13.45 -2.89
C PHE A 75 -27.08 -12.23 -3.04
N PRO A 76 -27.64 -11.02 -3.24
CA PRO A 76 -26.84 -9.84 -3.58
C PRO A 76 -25.87 -9.45 -2.47
N LEU A 77 -26.21 -9.66 -1.20
CA LEU A 77 -25.34 -9.30 -0.08
C LEU A 77 -24.10 -10.19 -0.03
N GLU A 78 -24.24 -11.51 -0.11
CA GLU A 78 -23.13 -12.45 -0.12
C GLU A 78 -22.23 -12.23 -1.34
N VAL A 79 -22.82 -12.00 -2.52
CA VAL A 79 -22.09 -11.71 -3.76
C VAL A 79 -21.31 -10.39 -3.65
N ALA A 80 -21.95 -9.30 -3.18
CA ALA A 80 -21.29 -8.02 -2.96
C ALA A 80 -20.17 -8.14 -1.92
N TYR A 81 -20.38 -8.90 -0.84
CA TYR A 81 -19.36 -9.12 0.19
C TYR A 81 -18.13 -9.86 -0.36
N VAL A 82 -18.34 -10.85 -1.24
CA VAL A 82 -17.22 -11.55 -1.91
C VAL A 82 -16.42 -10.57 -2.78
N TYR A 83 -17.08 -9.74 -3.58
CA TYR A 83 -16.42 -8.73 -4.40
C TYR A 83 -15.68 -7.67 -3.58
N TYR A 84 -16.28 -7.21 -2.49
CA TYR A 84 -15.64 -6.35 -1.49
C TYR A 84 -14.35 -6.97 -0.95
N LYS A 85 -14.39 -8.26 -0.56
CA LYS A 85 -13.23 -8.95 0.01
C LYS A 85 -12.09 -9.20 -0.98
N VAL A 86 -12.33 -9.07 -2.29
CA VAL A 86 -11.28 -9.09 -3.32
C VAL A 86 -10.93 -7.70 -3.86
N GLY A 87 -11.58 -6.64 -3.36
CA GLY A 87 -11.34 -5.26 -3.77
C GLY A 87 -11.94 -4.86 -5.12
N ASP A 88 -12.98 -5.56 -5.59
CA ASP A 88 -13.59 -5.35 -6.91
C ASP A 88 -14.75 -4.34 -6.84
N LEU A 89 -14.41 -3.06 -6.93
CA LEU A 89 -15.38 -1.97 -6.83
C LEU A 89 -16.45 -2.01 -7.92
N GLU A 90 -16.07 -2.32 -9.16
CA GLU A 90 -17.00 -2.29 -10.30
C GLU A 90 -18.12 -3.31 -10.12
N ASN A 91 -17.77 -4.53 -9.70
CA ASN A 91 -18.78 -5.55 -9.43
C ASN A 91 -19.60 -5.25 -8.16
N VAL A 92 -19.03 -4.64 -7.12
CA VAL A 92 -19.82 -4.16 -5.96
C VAL A 92 -20.84 -3.09 -6.40
N ARG A 93 -20.42 -2.10 -7.21
CA ARG A 93 -21.33 -1.07 -7.76
C ARG A 93 -22.43 -1.70 -8.62
N ALA A 94 -22.10 -2.66 -9.47
CA ALA A 94 -23.07 -3.36 -10.30
C ALA A 94 -24.13 -4.08 -9.45
N VAL A 95 -23.71 -4.81 -8.41
CA VAL A 95 -24.64 -5.50 -7.49
C VAL A 95 -25.51 -4.49 -6.75
N TYR A 96 -24.91 -3.44 -6.17
CA TYR A 96 -25.62 -2.37 -5.48
C TYR A 96 -26.71 -1.74 -6.36
N ASN A 97 -26.34 -1.27 -7.56
CA ASN A 97 -27.28 -0.64 -8.49
C ASN A 97 -28.42 -1.59 -8.92
N SER A 98 -28.11 -2.87 -9.13
CA SER A 98 -29.12 -3.85 -9.53
C SER A 98 -30.12 -4.17 -8.41
N ALA A 99 -29.66 -4.19 -7.16
CA ALA A 99 -30.48 -4.54 -6.00
C ALA A 99 -31.23 -3.33 -5.41
N SER A 100 -30.69 -2.11 -5.53
CA SER A 100 -31.28 -0.89 -4.97
C SER A 100 -32.40 -0.27 -5.83
N ASN A 101 -32.59 -0.69 -7.08
CA ASN A 101 -33.60 -0.14 -8.00
C ASN A 101 -35.00 -0.80 -7.91
N GLY A 102 -35.23 -1.71 -6.95
CA GLY A 102 -36.54 -2.35 -6.73
C GLY A 102 -37.15 -2.04 -5.34
N ASP A 103 -38.30 -2.65 -5.03
CA ASP A 103 -38.91 -2.71 -3.69
C ASP A 103 -38.05 -3.57 -2.72
N SER A 104 -36.77 -3.20 -2.60
CA SER A 104 -35.79 -3.87 -1.76
C SER A 104 -36.08 -3.59 -0.29
N ASP A 105 -35.93 -4.61 0.55
CA ASP A 105 -35.97 -4.51 2.00
C ASP A 105 -35.00 -3.41 2.49
N ASP A 106 -35.45 -2.52 3.38
CA ASP A 106 -34.64 -1.44 3.97
C ASP A 106 -33.34 -1.99 4.58
N THR A 107 -33.42 -3.20 5.16
CA THR A 107 -32.26 -3.89 5.76
C THR A 107 -31.20 -4.25 4.71
N LEU A 108 -31.63 -4.79 3.56
CA LEU A 108 -30.73 -5.19 2.48
C LEU A 108 -30.09 -3.96 1.82
N SER A 109 -30.88 -2.93 1.53
CA SER A 109 -30.40 -1.68 0.93
C SER A 109 -29.33 -1.03 1.81
N ARG A 110 -29.57 -0.97 3.13
CA ARG A 110 -28.62 -0.49 4.13
C ARG A 110 -27.33 -1.32 4.17
N ALA A 111 -27.45 -2.66 4.23
CA ALA A 111 -26.29 -3.55 4.26
C ALA A 111 -25.42 -3.40 3.00
N LEU A 112 -26.04 -3.31 1.82
CA LEU A 112 -25.33 -3.08 0.56
C LEU A 112 -24.67 -1.69 0.52
N LYS A 113 -25.29 -0.67 1.11
CA LYS A 113 -24.69 0.67 1.24
C LYS A 113 -23.43 0.63 2.11
N HIS A 114 -23.42 -0.12 3.22
CA HIS A 114 -22.20 -0.34 4.01
C HIS A 114 -21.10 -1.03 3.19
N VAL A 115 -21.42 -2.11 2.47
CA VAL A 115 -20.44 -2.83 1.62
C VAL A 115 -19.86 -1.90 0.56
N LEU A 116 -20.70 -1.10 -0.12
CA LEU A 116 -20.24 -0.14 -1.10
C LEU A 116 -19.35 0.94 -0.47
N ALA A 117 -19.76 1.54 0.65
CA ALA A 117 -19.00 2.58 1.34
C ALA A 117 -17.61 2.07 1.80
N GLN A 118 -17.56 0.86 2.34
CA GLN A 118 -16.30 0.21 2.73
C GLN A 118 -15.40 -0.11 1.52
N THR A 119 -15.99 -0.52 0.39
CA THR A 119 -15.24 -0.77 -0.85
C THR A 119 -14.69 0.53 -1.44
N LEU A 120 -15.47 1.61 -1.43
CA LEU A 120 -15.04 2.95 -1.86
C LEU A 120 -13.89 3.47 -0.99
N TYR A 121 -13.97 3.27 0.33
CA TYR A 121 -12.89 3.61 1.25
C TYR A 121 -11.59 2.84 0.92
N GLN A 122 -11.67 1.51 0.74
CA GLN A 122 -10.50 0.68 0.40
C GLN A 122 -9.87 1.05 -0.95
N THR A 123 -10.67 1.39 -1.94
CA THR A 123 -10.21 1.77 -3.29
C THR A 123 -9.76 3.24 -3.39
N GLY A 124 -9.93 4.02 -2.32
CA GLY A 124 -9.46 5.40 -2.21
C GLY A 124 -10.42 6.45 -2.79
N LEU A 125 -11.67 6.09 -3.07
CA LEU A 125 -12.75 7.03 -3.43
C LEU A 125 -13.44 7.56 -2.17
N VAL A 126 -12.64 8.19 -1.31
CA VAL A 126 -12.99 8.52 0.08
C VAL A 126 -14.12 9.53 0.18
N ALA A 127 -14.20 10.48 -0.76
CA ALA A 127 -15.27 11.48 -0.79
C ALA A 127 -16.65 10.86 -1.06
N GLU A 128 -16.73 9.85 -1.94
CA GLU A 128 -17.97 9.11 -2.19
C GLU A 128 -18.33 8.23 -1.00
N ALA A 129 -17.34 7.58 -0.37
CA ALA A 129 -17.54 6.81 0.86
C ALA A 129 -18.14 7.68 1.97
N LEU A 130 -17.61 8.89 2.17
CA LEU A 130 -18.10 9.82 3.18
C LEU A 130 -19.56 10.21 2.93
N LYS A 131 -19.92 10.45 1.67
CA LYS A 131 -21.31 10.76 1.30
C LYS A 131 -22.27 9.63 1.71
N LEU A 132 -21.91 8.37 1.42
CA LEU A 132 -22.75 7.23 1.81
C LEU A 132 -22.85 7.06 3.33
N TYR A 133 -21.77 7.30 4.07
CA TYR A 133 -21.83 7.26 5.55
C TYR A 133 -22.66 8.39 6.13
N HIS A 134 -22.60 9.60 5.59
CA HIS A 134 -23.50 10.68 6.01
C HIS A 134 -24.97 10.32 5.76
N GLU A 135 -25.29 9.65 4.66
CA GLU A 135 -26.64 9.14 4.39
C GLU A 135 -27.05 8.05 5.39
N LEU A 136 -26.14 7.14 5.76
CA LEU A 136 -26.37 6.12 6.79
C LEU A 136 -26.62 6.76 8.17
N ILE A 137 -25.80 7.75 8.55
CA ILE A 137 -25.95 8.51 9.80
C ILE A 137 -27.29 9.26 9.82
N ALA A 138 -27.70 9.89 8.72
CA ALA A 138 -28.98 10.61 8.67
C ALA A 138 -30.20 9.69 8.79
N THR A 139 -30.05 8.39 8.50
CA THR A 139 -31.15 7.41 8.44
C THR A 139 -30.96 6.24 9.42
N HIS A 140 -30.07 6.39 10.40
CA HIS A 140 -29.76 5.34 11.36
C HIS A 140 -30.98 5.02 12.23
N LYS A 141 -31.31 3.72 12.33
CA LYS A 141 -32.38 3.20 13.20
C LYS A 141 -31.95 1.95 13.96
N ILE A 142 -31.07 1.17 13.34
CA ILE A 142 -30.59 -0.13 13.85
C ILE A 142 -29.08 -0.11 14.06
N ASP A 143 -28.35 0.66 13.25
CA ASP A 143 -26.89 0.72 13.29
C ASP A 143 -26.40 1.28 14.63
N SER A 144 -25.26 0.75 15.09
CA SER A 144 -24.53 1.29 16.24
C SER A 144 -24.10 2.73 15.93
N GLU A 145 -24.58 3.69 16.72
CA GLU A 145 -24.16 5.10 16.62
C GLU A 145 -22.62 5.23 16.73
N LEU A 146 -22.01 4.41 17.58
CA LEU A 146 -20.57 4.35 17.79
C LEU A 146 -19.83 3.85 16.56
N ASP A 147 -20.29 2.78 15.92
CA ASP A 147 -19.65 2.20 14.75
C ASP A 147 -19.72 3.17 13.57
N LEU A 148 -20.86 3.83 13.38
CA LEU A 148 -21.03 4.87 12.36
C LEU A 148 -20.08 6.05 12.61
N ALA A 149 -19.99 6.51 13.86
CA ALA A 149 -19.11 7.61 14.24
C ALA A 149 -17.63 7.30 14.02
N CYS A 150 -17.19 6.07 14.35
CA CYS A 150 -15.81 5.63 14.13
C CYS A 150 -15.49 5.52 12.64
N ASN A 151 -16.38 4.90 11.85
CA ASN A 151 -16.18 4.77 10.41
C ASN A 151 -16.14 6.12 9.70
N GLU A 152 -17.02 7.06 10.07
CA GLU A 152 -17.00 8.44 9.56
C GLU A 152 -15.66 9.12 9.81
N ARG A 153 -15.17 9.10 11.06
CA ARG A 153 -13.90 9.75 11.43
C ARG A 153 -12.70 9.16 10.68
N ALA A 154 -12.64 7.84 10.53
CA ALA A 154 -11.60 7.19 9.75
C ALA A 154 -11.60 7.65 8.27
N ILE A 155 -12.78 7.89 7.70
CA ILE A 155 -12.95 8.42 6.34
C ILE A 155 -12.54 9.90 6.28
N ILE A 156 -12.93 10.72 7.26
CA ILE A 156 -12.54 12.13 7.35
C ILE A 156 -11.02 12.28 7.43
N PHE A 157 -10.37 11.50 8.30
CA PHE A 157 -8.91 11.45 8.38
C PHE A 157 -8.30 11.11 7.01
N GLN A 158 -8.77 10.04 6.36
CA GLN A 158 -8.23 9.63 5.07
C GLN A 158 -8.47 10.67 3.95
N LEU A 159 -9.59 11.41 4.02
CA LEU A 159 -9.91 12.48 3.07
C LEU A 159 -8.94 13.67 3.22
N SER A 160 -8.62 14.02 4.46
CA SER A 160 -7.70 15.11 4.76
C SER A 160 -6.30 14.86 4.17
N LEU A 161 -5.81 13.61 4.25
CA LEU A 161 -4.54 13.20 3.63
C LEU A 161 -4.54 13.24 2.10
N GLN A 162 -5.69 13.15 1.43
CA GLN A 162 -5.77 13.12 -0.03
C GLN A 162 -5.90 14.51 -0.64
N LYS A 163 -6.70 15.38 -0.02
CA LYS A 163 -7.10 16.66 -0.64
C LYS A 163 -6.76 17.88 0.20
N ASN A 164 -6.13 17.72 1.37
CA ASN A 164 -6.04 18.76 2.40
C ASN A 164 -7.40 19.41 2.69
N VAL A 165 -8.47 18.61 2.60
CA VAL A 165 -9.83 19.04 2.89
C VAL A 165 -10.17 18.57 4.29
N PHE A 166 -10.41 19.53 5.18
CA PHE A 166 -10.86 19.29 6.54
C PHE A 166 -12.38 19.35 6.58
N LYS A 167 -13.01 18.33 7.15
CA LYS A 167 -14.45 18.27 7.37
C LYS A 167 -14.72 17.93 8.82
N GLU A 168 -15.75 18.54 9.38
CA GLU A 168 -16.23 18.18 10.70
C GLU A 168 -17.08 16.91 10.64
N PRO A 169 -16.97 16.01 11.64
CA PRO A 169 -17.86 14.86 11.78
C PRO A 169 -19.32 15.31 11.96
N HIS A 170 -20.27 14.62 11.31
CA HIS A 170 -21.70 14.81 11.56
C HIS A 170 -22.17 14.08 12.82
N SER A 171 -21.53 12.96 13.16
CA SER A 171 -21.85 12.19 14.37
C SER A 171 -20.96 12.64 15.53
N ASN A 172 -21.57 13.16 16.60
CA ASN A 172 -20.89 13.50 17.85
C ASN A 172 -21.54 12.79 19.01
N LEU A 173 -20.74 12.01 19.74
CA LEU A 173 -21.20 11.22 20.87
C LEU A 173 -20.77 11.89 22.18
N PRO A 174 -21.61 11.80 23.24
CA PRO A 174 -21.20 12.25 24.56
C PRO A 174 -20.02 11.39 25.05
N GLU A 175 -19.12 11.99 25.81
CA GLU A 175 -17.88 11.36 26.34
C GLU A 175 -18.12 9.95 26.92
N SER A 176 -19.21 9.78 27.69
CA SER A 176 -19.61 8.49 28.27
C SER A 176 -19.87 7.34 27.28
N LYS A 177 -20.09 7.64 25.99
CA LYS A 177 -20.33 6.67 24.91
C LYS A 177 -19.13 6.52 23.98
N GLN A 178 -18.05 7.28 24.16
CA GLN A 178 -16.89 7.25 23.29
C GLN A 178 -16.01 6.03 23.64
N SER A 179 -15.59 5.29 22.62
CA SER A 179 -14.60 4.21 22.77
C SER A 179 -13.18 4.74 22.62
N TYR A 180 -12.18 3.93 22.95
CA TYR A 180 -10.79 4.27 22.64
C TYR A 180 -10.55 4.39 21.12
N ASP A 181 -11.28 3.65 20.27
CA ASP A 181 -11.22 3.82 18.80
C ASP A 181 -11.79 5.16 18.34
N TYR A 182 -12.83 5.65 19.00
CA TYR A 182 -13.40 6.97 18.75
C TYR A 182 -12.35 8.06 19.04
N LEU A 183 -11.75 8.02 20.23
CA LEU A 183 -10.71 8.96 20.65
C LEU A 183 -9.47 8.86 19.76
N PHE A 184 -9.06 7.64 19.39
CA PHE A 184 -7.95 7.42 18.47
C PHE A 184 -8.21 8.07 17.11
N ASN A 185 -9.42 7.93 16.55
CA ASN A 185 -9.75 8.53 15.27
C ASN A 185 -9.84 10.06 15.34
N ASP A 186 -10.36 10.64 16.43
CA ASP A 186 -10.29 12.09 16.65
C ASP A 186 -8.85 12.58 16.75
N ALA A 187 -7.98 11.84 17.44
CA ALA A 187 -6.56 12.15 17.49
C ALA A 187 -5.90 12.14 16.11
N LEU A 188 -6.31 11.24 15.21
CA LEU A 188 -5.81 11.21 13.83
C LEU A 188 -6.30 12.41 13.01
N ILE A 189 -7.52 12.88 13.24
CA ILE A 189 -8.05 14.10 12.61
C ILE A 189 -7.24 15.32 13.08
N GLU A 190 -7.00 15.46 14.38
CA GLU A 190 -6.16 16.55 14.89
C GLU A 190 -4.72 16.48 14.37
N LEU A 191 -4.17 15.27 14.28
CA LEU A 191 -2.85 15.06 13.68
C LEU A 191 -2.79 15.55 12.23
N SER A 192 -3.83 15.27 11.43
CA SER A 192 -3.85 15.70 10.03
C SER A 192 -4.05 17.21 9.85
N ARG A 193 -4.65 17.88 10.84
CA ARG A 193 -4.72 19.35 10.95
C ARG A 193 -3.39 19.99 11.37
N GLY A 194 -2.41 19.18 11.82
CA GLY A 194 -1.13 19.65 12.34
C GLY A 194 -1.13 19.90 13.85
N ASN A 195 -2.25 19.68 14.54
CA ASN A 195 -2.42 19.88 15.98
C ASN A 195 -1.81 18.71 16.77
N SER A 196 -0.48 18.64 16.75
CA SER A 196 0.27 17.50 17.31
C SER A 196 0.10 17.34 18.83
N THR A 197 -0.06 18.45 19.56
CA THR A 197 -0.25 18.44 21.03
C THR A 197 -1.61 17.85 21.41
N GLU A 198 -2.69 18.36 20.82
CA GLU A 198 -4.05 17.87 21.05
C GLU A 198 -4.21 16.41 20.62
N SER A 199 -3.58 16.03 19.49
CA SER A 199 -3.50 14.64 19.06
C SER A 199 -2.85 13.74 20.12
N LEU A 200 -1.73 14.16 20.72
CA LEU A 200 -1.07 13.40 21.79
C LEU A 200 -1.96 13.27 23.04
N GLU A 201 -2.64 14.33 23.45
CA GLU A 201 -3.55 14.31 24.59
C GLU A 201 -4.71 13.32 24.37
N LEU A 202 -5.30 13.31 23.16
CA LEU A 202 -6.33 12.35 22.79
C LEU A 202 -5.80 10.91 22.70
N LEU A 203 -4.58 10.71 22.22
CA LEU A 203 -3.93 9.38 22.19
C LEU A 203 -3.65 8.85 23.59
N ASP A 204 -3.23 9.70 24.53
CA ASP A 204 -3.01 9.32 25.92
C ASP A 204 -4.34 8.93 26.60
N GLN A 205 -5.41 9.69 26.34
CA GLN A 205 -6.78 9.33 26.79
C GLN A 205 -7.28 8.03 26.18
N ALA A 206 -7.06 7.81 24.88
CA ALA A 206 -7.39 6.57 24.20
C ALA A 206 -6.62 5.38 24.81
N LEU A 207 -5.34 5.57 25.10
CA LEU A 207 -4.49 4.54 25.71
C LEU A 207 -4.96 4.20 27.13
N GLU A 208 -5.27 5.20 27.94
CA GLU A 208 -5.80 5.00 29.29
C GLU A 208 -7.15 4.27 29.25
N THR A 209 -8.04 4.67 28.34
CA THR A 209 -9.36 4.04 28.15
C THR A 209 -9.24 2.58 27.72
N CYS A 210 -8.38 2.29 26.74
CA CYS A 210 -8.11 0.93 26.25
C CYS A 210 -7.60 0.03 27.38
N ASN A 211 -6.62 0.50 28.17
CA ASN A 211 -6.07 -0.26 29.30
C ASN A 211 -7.11 -0.50 30.41
N LYS A 212 -7.98 0.47 30.70
CA LYS A 212 -9.04 0.33 31.72
C LYS A 212 -10.09 -0.70 31.28
N GLN A 213 -10.61 -0.57 30.06
CA GLN A 213 -11.68 -1.42 29.53
C GLN A 213 -11.23 -2.88 29.34
N ASN A 214 -9.94 -3.09 29.04
CA ASN A 214 -9.36 -4.41 28.75
C ASN A 214 -8.38 -4.88 29.84
N SER A 215 -8.53 -4.41 31.07
CA SER A 215 -7.60 -4.70 32.18
C SER A 215 -7.51 -6.19 32.55
N ASP A 216 -8.56 -6.96 32.25
CA ASP A 216 -8.62 -8.41 32.48
C ASP A 216 -8.11 -9.24 31.29
N TRP A 217 -7.70 -8.60 30.18
CA TRP A 217 -7.24 -9.32 28.99
C TRP A 217 -5.83 -9.86 29.15
N PRO A 218 -5.46 -10.94 28.42
CA PRO A 218 -4.07 -11.35 28.30
C PRO A 218 -3.18 -10.20 27.79
N GLU A 219 -1.96 -10.12 28.32
CA GLU A 219 -1.00 -9.07 27.96
C GLU A 219 -0.72 -9.03 26.44
N GLU A 220 -0.68 -10.20 25.79
CA GLU A 220 -0.48 -10.30 24.33
C GLU A 220 -1.62 -9.64 23.54
N ASP A 221 -2.87 -9.79 23.98
CA ASP A 221 -4.04 -9.21 23.32
C ASP A 221 -4.09 -7.69 23.56
N LEU A 222 -3.79 -7.25 24.79
CA LEU A 222 -3.72 -5.82 25.13
C LEU A 222 -2.60 -5.09 24.36
N VAL A 223 -1.49 -5.76 24.09
CA VAL A 223 -0.41 -5.20 23.26
C VAL A 223 -0.90 -4.95 21.83
N LEU A 224 -1.72 -5.84 21.26
CA LEU A 224 -2.26 -5.65 19.92
C LEU A 224 -3.27 -4.50 19.86
N GLU A 225 -4.16 -4.37 20.86
CA GLU A 225 -5.13 -3.26 20.93
C GLU A 225 -4.45 -1.90 21.15
N THR A 226 -3.41 -1.84 21.98
CA THR A 226 -2.69 -0.57 22.25
C THR A 226 -1.67 -0.21 21.17
N ALA A 227 -1.35 -1.12 20.23
CA ALA A 227 -0.31 -0.92 19.25
C ALA A 227 -0.57 0.25 18.27
N PRO A 228 -1.76 0.41 17.67
CA PRO A 228 -2.04 1.54 16.78
C PRO A 228 -1.81 2.89 17.49
N ILE A 229 -2.30 3.01 18.73
CA ILE A 229 -2.17 4.22 19.55
C ILE A 229 -0.70 4.55 19.80
N LYS A 230 0.07 3.60 20.34
CA LYS A 230 1.51 3.77 20.63
C LYS A 230 2.33 4.03 19.38
N LEU A 231 2.02 3.40 18.25
CA LEU A 231 2.71 3.63 16.98
C LEU A 231 2.44 5.03 16.42
N THR A 232 1.22 5.56 16.59
CA THR A 232 0.89 6.95 16.26
C THR A 232 1.62 7.92 17.18
N ILE A 233 1.68 7.68 18.49
CA ILE A 233 2.49 8.49 19.43
C ILE A 233 3.96 8.53 18.98
N ALA A 234 4.55 7.37 18.68
CA ALA A 234 5.92 7.28 18.18
C ALA A 234 6.13 8.04 16.86
N TYR A 235 5.15 7.98 15.95
CA TYR A 235 5.16 8.74 14.70
C TYR A 235 5.16 10.25 14.97
N ILE A 236 4.30 10.74 15.86
CA ILE A 236 4.25 12.17 16.22
C ILE A 236 5.59 12.61 16.81
N TYR A 237 6.16 11.85 17.74
CA TYR A 237 7.49 12.17 18.28
C TYR A 237 8.56 12.20 17.19
N GLN A 238 8.50 11.28 16.22
CA GLN A 238 9.46 11.27 15.13
C GLN A 238 9.32 12.49 14.20
N THR A 239 8.10 12.85 13.79
CA THR A 239 7.86 13.99 12.88
C THR A 239 8.07 15.35 13.56
N THR A 240 8.00 15.41 14.88
CA THR A 240 8.28 16.61 15.69
C THR A 240 9.74 16.70 16.19
N GLY A 241 10.65 15.85 15.69
CA GLY A 241 12.08 15.90 16.02
C GLY A 241 12.49 15.25 17.35
N LYS A 242 11.54 14.65 18.09
CA LYS A 242 11.74 13.94 19.36
C LYS A 242 12.11 12.48 19.12
N ALA A 243 13.21 12.25 18.39
CA ALA A 243 13.60 10.91 17.92
C ALA A 243 13.92 9.92 19.06
N ARG A 244 14.41 10.41 20.20
CA ARG A 244 14.72 9.56 21.37
C ARG A 244 13.43 9.04 22.01
N GLU A 245 12.45 9.91 22.22
CA GLU A 245 11.12 9.57 22.73
C GLU A 245 10.41 8.59 21.79
N ALA A 246 10.48 8.83 20.48
CA ALA A 246 9.97 7.89 19.47
C ALA A 246 10.61 6.50 19.63
N LEU A 247 11.94 6.42 19.75
CA LEU A 247 12.64 5.15 19.96
C LEU A 247 12.30 4.50 21.31
N GLU A 248 12.07 5.26 22.37
CA GLU A 248 11.64 4.72 23.66
C GLU A 248 10.29 4.01 23.53
N VAL A 249 9.32 4.64 22.85
CA VAL A 249 8.01 4.01 22.57
C VAL A 249 8.17 2.79 21.67
N LEU A 250 8.93 2.87 20.58
CA LEU A 250 9.11 1.75 19.64
C LEU A 250 9.84 0.55 20.29
N ASN A 251 10.75 0.80 21.23
CA ASN A 251 11.44 -0.25 21.97
C ASN A 251 10.60 -0.85 23.11
N SER A 252 9.47 -0.23 23.47
CA SER A 252 8.54 -0.79 24.46
C SER A 252 7.77 -2.01 23.93
N PHE A 253 7.68 -2.15 22.61
CA PHE A 253 7.03 -3.30 21.99
C PHE A 253 7.87 -4.57 22.14
N ASP A 254 7.26 -5.64 22.65
CA ASP A 254 7.84 -6.97 22.51
C ASP A 254 7.67 -7.45 21.06
N ALA A 255 8.77 -7.40 20.30
CA ALA A 255 8.82 -7.84 18.92
C ALA A 255 8.45 -9.32 18.71
N THR A 256 8.42 -10.13 19.77
CA THR A 256 7.97 -11.52 19.74
C THR A 256 6.48 -11.70 20.00
N ALA A 257 5.82 -10.72 20.64
CA ALA A 257 4.39 -10.74 20.92
C ALA A 257 3.54 -10.27 19.73
N ILE A 258 4.08 -9.42 18.84
CA ILE A 258 3.32 -8.91 17.68
C ILE A 258 3.30 -9.94 16.55
N SER A 259 2.23 -10.72 16.49
CA SER A 259 1.95 -11.68 15.40
C SER A 259 1.32 -11.03 14.16
N ASP A 260 0.60 -9.91 14.31
CA ASP A 260 -0.03 -9.22 13.17
C ASP A 260 1.02 -8.60 12.23
N LEU A 261 0.87 -8.90 10.94
CA LEU A 261 1.82 -8.51 9.90
C LEU A 261 1.81 -7.00 9.63
N LEU A 262 0.66 -6.34 9.73
CA LEU A 262 0.53 -4.91 9.46
C LEU A 262 1.13 -4.10 10.61
N VAL A 263 0.80 -4.44 11.85
CA VAL A 263 1.39 -3.80 13.04
C VAL A 263 2.91 -3.97 13.03
N ASN A 264 3.41 -5.17 12.73
CA ASN A 264 4.86 -5.43 12.63
C ASN A 264 5.52 -4.61 11.50
N ALA A 265 4.83 -4.42 10.36
CA ALA A 265 5.31 -3.61 9.26
C ALA A 265 5.45 -2.13 9.64
N VAL A 266 4.44 -1.57 10.32
CA VAL A 266 4.47 -0.17 10.80
C VAL A 266 5.56 0.00 11.85
N LEU A 267 5.60 -0.87 12.86
CA LEU A 267 6.64 -0.85 13.90
C LEU A 267 8.04 -0.86 13.31
N LYS A 268 8.35 -1.79 12.41
CA LYS A 268 9.69 -1.87 11.78
C LYS A 268 9.98 -0.66 10.92
N THR A 269 9.00 -0.18 10.16
CA THR A 269 9.20 1.00 9.30
C THR A 269 9.56 2.22 10.15
N ASN A 270 8.78 2.49 11.20
CA ASN A 270 9.04 3.59 12.13
C ASN A 270 10.39 3.40 12.83
N TYR A 271 10.67 2.20 13.34
CA TYR A 271 11.94 1.87 14.00
C TYR A 271 13.15 2.14 13.10
N TYR A 272 13.18 1.59 11.88
CA TYR A 272 14.32 1.81 10.98
C TYR A 272 14.44 3.26 10.51
N SER A 273 13.32 3.99 10.43
CA SER A 273 13.34 5.40 10.06
C SER A 273 13.77 6.33 11.20
N ALA A 274 13.60 5.92 12.45
CA ALA A 274 14.04 6.67 13.64
C ALA A 274 15.52 6.39 14.00
N LEU A 275 16.11 5.34 13.44
CA LEU A 275 17.53 5.04 13.64
C LEU A 275 18.43 6.01 12.84
N PRO A 276 19.64 6.31 13.35
CA PRO A 276 20.67 6.95 12.54
C PRO A 276 20.96 6.15 11.26
N PRO A 277 21.54 6.79 10.21
CA PRO A 277 21.96 6.10 8.99
C PRO A 277 22.71 4.80 9.30
N GLN A 278 22.22 3.69 8.76
CA GLN A 278 22.76 2.36 9.04
C GLN A 278 23.87 2.03 8.04
N ASP A 279 25.00 1.53 8.52
CA ASP A 279 26.11 1.07 7.66
C ASP A 279 25.70 -0.11 6.76
N ASN A 280 24.70 -0.91 7.17
CA ASN A 280 24.31 -2.14 6.46
C ASN A 280 22.85 -2.12 6.01
N LEU A 281 22.61 -1.50 4.85
CA LEU A 281 21.29 -1.43 4.20
C LEU A 281 20.69 -2.80 3.87
N ASN A 282 21.51 -3.82 3.63
CA ASN A 282 21.03 -5.18 3.35
C ASN A 282 20.31 -5.79 4.57
N LEU A 283 20.76 -5.48 5.79
CA LEU A 283 20.08 -5.92 7.01
C LEU A 283 18.73 -5.24 7.17
N SER A 284 18.68 -3.91 6.94
CA SER A 284 17.42 -3.15 6.97
C SER A 284 16.43 -3.68 5.94
N GLN A 285 16.87 -3.91 4.70
CA GLN A 285 16.03 -4.49 3.65
C GLN A 285 15.48 -5.87 4.02
N ARG A 286 16.34 -6.75 4.55
CA ARG A 286 15.93 -8.08 4.98
C ARG A 286 14.90 -8.02 6.11
N SER A 287 15.04 -7.06 7.03
CA SER A 287 14.16 -6.90 8.17
C SER A 287 12.79 -6.33 7.78
N LEU A 288 12.78 -5.29 6.94
CA LEU A 288 11.58 -4.65 6.41
C LEU A 288 10.81 -5.57 5.46
N ASN A 289 11.51 -6.36 4.64
CA ASN A 289 10.93 -7.40 3.78
C ASN A 289 9.70 -6.93 2.97
N TYR A 290 9.78 -5.75 2.35
CA TYR A 290 8.64 -5.14 1.65
C TYR A 290 8.01 -6.06 0.60
N LYS A 291 8.77 -6.95 -0.04
CA LYS A 291 8.21 -7.93 -0.99
C LYS A 291 7.16 -8.84 -0.34
N ASN A 292 7.40 -9.32 0.88
CA ASN A 292 6.44 -10.13 1.61
C ASN A 292 5.23 -9.29 2.06
N LEU A 293 5.47 -8.07 2.54
CA LEU A 293 4.42 -7.15 2.96
C LEU A 293 3.48 -6.79 1.80
N LEU A 294 4.02 -6.38 0.66
CA LEU A 294 3.24 -6.02 -0.53
C LEU A 294 2.41 -7.18 -1.07
N HIS A 295 2.87 -8.43 -0.89
CA HIS A 295 2.12 -9.61 -1.30
C HIS A 295 0.96 -9.93 -0.36
N ASN A 296 1.18 -9.83 0.96
CA ASN A 296 0.20 -10.29 1.96
C ASN A 296 -0.73 -9.19 2.47
N LEU A 297 -0.39 -7.91 2.26
CA LEU A 297 -1.14 -6.77 2.79
C LEU A 297 -1.85 -5.94 1.71
N ARG A 298 -1.87 -6.37 0.43
CA ARG A 298 -2.45 -5.56 -0.68
C ARG A 298 -3.85 -5.03 -0.38
N LEU A 299 -4.71 -5.85 0.22
CA LEU A 299 -6.11 -5.48 0.53
C LEU A 299 -6.26 -4.74 1.87
N LYS A 300 -5.22 -4.74 2.72
CA LYS A 300 -5.23 -4.04 4.02
C LYS A 300 -4.59 -2.65 3.94
N LEU A 301 -3.72 -2.42 2.96
CA LEU A 301 -3.06 -1.14 2.74
C LEU A 301 -3.99 -0.20 1.97
N THR A 302 -4.04 1.07 2.38
CA THR A 302 -4.66 2.09 1.55
C THR A 302 -3.88 2.26 0.25
N ARG A 303 -4.53 2.80 -0.80
CA ARG A 303 -3.91 3.06 -2.11
C ARG A 303 -2.59 3.84 -1.97
N SER A 304 -2.55 4.90 -1.17
CA SER A 304 -1.35 5.70 -0.93
C SER A 304 -0.27 4.96 -0.15
N GLN A 305 -0.64 4.17 0.88
CA GLN A 305 0.32 3.35 1.62
C GLN A 305 0.98 2.32 0.72
N TRP A 306 0.22 1.65 -0.15
CA TRP A 306 0.75 0.68 -1.10
C TRP A 306 1.75 1.33 -2.06
N GLN A 307 1.41 2.51 -2.62
CA GLN A 307 2.30 3.27 -3.49
C GLN A 307 3.65 3.57 -2.80
N ILE A 308 3.61 4.07 -1.57
CA ILE A 308 4.80 4.39 -0.78
C ILE A 308 5.64 3.13 -0.54
N LEU A 309 5.02 2.02 -0.17
CA LEU A 309 5.74 0.76 0.08
C LEU A 309 6.38 0.18 -1.19
N VAL A 310 5.74 0.31 -2.36
CA VAL A 310 6.35 -0.05 -3.64
C VAL A 310 7.58 0.80 -3.91
N LYS A 311 7.50 2.11 -3.68
CA LYS A 311 8.63 3.03 -3.87
C LYS A 311 9.78 2.73 -2.91
N ASN A 312 9.48 2.48 -1.63
CA ASN A 312 10.46 2.06 -0.64
C ASN A 312 11.10 0.72 -1.01
N HIS A 313 10.31 -0.24 -1.51
CA HIS A 313 10.82 -1.51 -2.01
C HIS A 313 11.80 -1.31 -3.18
N LEU A 314 11.43 -0.49 -4.16
CA LEU A 314 12.26 -0.22 -5.34
C LEU A 314 13.56 0.48 -4.95
N LEU A 315 13.47 1.55 -4.16
CA LEU A 315 14.62 2.32 -3.67
C LEU A 315 15.60 1.43 -2.89
N LEU A 316 15.10 0.74 -1.87
CA LEU A 316 15.95 -0.04 -1.00
C LEU A 316 16.55 -1.24 -1.74
N SER A 317 15.79 -1.89 -2.61
CA SER A 317 16.31 -3.01 -3.42
C SER A 317 17.32 -2.55 -4.46
N TYR A 318 17.18 -1.34 -4.99
CA TYR A 318 18.16 -0.75 -5.90
C TYR A 318 19.45 -0.39 -5.16
N GLN A 319 19.36 0.27 -4.00
CA GLN A 319 20.51 0.64 -3.17
C GLN A 319 21.30 -0.57 -2.66
N THR A 320 20.65 -1.71 -2.45
CA THR A 320 21.32 -2.96 -2.03
C THR A 320 21.74 -3.85 -3.20
N ASN A 321 21.58 -3.41 -4.44
CA ASN A 321 21.87 -4.19 -5.65
C ASN A 321 21.10 -5.52 -5.74
N THR A 322 19.92 -5.59 -5.12
CA THR A 322 19.03 -6.78 -5.16
C THR A 322 17.87 -6.64 -6.15
N LEU A 323 17.62 -5.44 -6.67
CA LEU A 323 16.65 -5.20 -7.73
C LEU A 323 17.18 -5.67 -9.08
N SER A 324 16.63 -6.77 -9.62
CA SER A 324 17.04 -7.32 -10.91
C SER A 324 16.20 -6.81 -12.08
N ARG A 325 16.76 -6.88 -13.30
CA ARG A 325 16.04 -6.63 -14.58
C ARG A 325 14.82 -7.54 -14.80
N SER A 326 14.77 -8.69 -14.13
CA SER A 326 13.67 -9.66 -14.21
C SER A 326 12.60 -9.44 -13.14
N SER A 327 12.76 -8.46 -12.27
CA SER A 327 11.78 -8.14 -11.22
C SER A 327 10.41 -7.84 -11.82
N ASN A 328 9.35 -8.36 -11.19
CA ASN A 328 7.97 -8.08 -11.62
C ASN A 328 7.64 -6.58 -11.52
N TYR A 329 8.26 -5.86 -10.59
CA TYR A 329 8.01 -4.43 -10.34
C TYR A 329 8.56 -3.48 -11.43
N ILE A 330 9.28 -3.98 -12.43
CA ILE A 330 9.83 -3.15 -13.53
C ILE A 330 9.42 -3.69 -14.92
N LYS A 331 8.56 -4.71 -14.96
CA LYS A 331 7.96 -5.20 -16.21
C LYS A 331 7.05 -4.13 -16.81
N ASN A 332 6.90 -4.15 -18.14
CA ASN A 332 6.04 -3.19 -18.83
C ASN A 332 4.58 -3.26 -18.36
N SER A 333 4.06 -4.47 -18.12
CA SER A 333 2.69 -4.65 -17.61
C SER A 333 2.50 -3.98 -16.26
N PHE A 334 3.38 -4.28 -15.29
CA PHE A 334 3.31 -3.67 -13.96
C PHE A 334 3.47 -2.15 -14.01
N ALA A 335 4.42 -1.64 -14.81
CA ALA A 335 4.61 -0.19 -14.92
C ALA A 335 3.41 0.52 -15.58
N LYS A 336 2.71 -0.16 -16.50
CA LYS A 336 1.47 0.33 -17.11
C LYS A 336 0.35 0.38 -16.08
N GLU A 337 0.07 -0.73 -15.41
CA GLU A 337 -0.94 -0.82 -14.34
C GLU A 337 -0.66 0.19 -13.22
N PHE A 338 0.60 0.31 -12.79
CA PHE A 338 1.01 1.27 -11.77
C PHE A 338 0.80 2.73 -12.22
N ASN A 339 1.03 3.05 -13.49
CA ASN A 339 0.81 4.42 -14.00
C ASN A 339 -0.68 4.74 -14.19
N GLU A 340 -1.50 3.74 -14.53
CA GLU A 340 -2.96 3.87 -14.58
C GLU A 340 -3.55 4.08 -13.17
N GLU A 341 -3.02 3.36 -12.17
CA GLU A 341 -3.42 3.52 -10.76
C GLU A 341 -2.77 4.74 -10.09
N PHE A 342 -1.61 5.20 -10.53
CA PHE A 342 -0.86 6.32 -9.93
C PHE A 342 -0.34 7.26 -11.02
N THR A 343 -1.27 7.95 -11.67
CA THR A 343 -0.95 8.88 -12.76
C THR A 343 0.09 9.90 -12.33
N GLY A 344 1.13 10.06 -13.15
CA GLY A 344 2.27 10.93 -12.85
C GLY A 344 3.38 10.32 -12.00
N ASP A 345 3.18 9.14 -11.40
CA ASP A 345 4.25 8.43 -10.70
C ASP A 345 5.00 7.48 -11.64
N PHE A 346 6.24 7.86 -11.96
CA PHE A 346 7.12 7.12 -12.87
C PHE A 346 8.12 6.21 -12.14
N SER A 347 7.98 5.99 -10.83
CA SER A 347 8.99 5.29 -10.01
C SER A 347 9.42 3.93 -10.59
N PRO A 348 8.52 3.01 -10.99
CA PRO A 348 8.93 1.75 -11.63
C PRO A 348 9.79 1.93 -12.88
N LEU A 349 9.44 2.91 -13.73
CA LEU A 349 10.12 3.19 -14.98
C LEU A 349 11.47 3.88 -14.75
N VAL A 350 11.58 4.73 -13.74
CA VAL A 350 12.85 5.35 -13.31
C VAL A 350 13.87 4.25 -12.98
N TYR A 351 13.53 3.30 -12.12
CA TYR A 351 14.44 2.18 -11.80
C TYR A 351 14.68 1.27 -12.99
N LYS A 352 13.69 1.09 -13.87
CA LYS A 352 13.88 0.35 -15.13
C LYS A 352 14.94 1.01 -16.02
N VAL A 353 14.93 2.34 -16.17
CA VAL A 353 15.94 3.08 -16.95
C VAL A 353 17.32 2.91 -16.32
N LEU A 354 17.46 3.10 -15.00
CA LEU A 354 18.72 2.93 -14.29
C LEU A 354 19.30 1.52 -14.50
N LEU A 355 18.47 0.49 -14.37
CA LEU A 355 18.86 -0.90 -14.61
C LEU A 355 19.20 -1.13 -16.08
N ARG A 356 18.44 -0.61 -17.05
CA ARG A 356 18.73 -0.76 -18.48
C ARG A 356 20.11 -0.18 -18.83
N LEU A 357 20.47 0.95 -18.23
CA LEU A 357 21.74 1.64 -18.47
C LEU A 357 22.91 1.18 -17.60
N ASN A 358 22.70 0.19 -16.72
CA ASN A 358 23.69 -0.25 -15.71
C ASN A 358 24.23 0.91 -14.88
N ILE A 359 23.37 1.83 -14.45
CA ILE A 359 23.76 2.89 -13.52
C ILE A 359 23.55 2.33 -12.11
N SER A 360 24.61 2.28 -11.29
CA SER A 360 24.52 1.82 -9.90
C SER A 360 24.06 2.95 -8.97
N ALA A 361 23.63 2.59 -7.76
CA ALA A 361 23.27 3.58 -6.75
C ALA A 361 24.47 4.44 -6.32
N GLU A 362 25.69 3.89 -6.32
CA GLU A 362 26.91 4.66 -6.05
C GLU A 362 27.20 5.65 -7.18
N GLU A 363 27.13 5.21 -8.45
CA GLU A 363 27.31 6.09 -9.62
C GLU A 363 26.27 7.22 -9.67
N LEU A 364 25.02 6.95 -9.25
CA LEU A 364 23.98 7.95 -9.25
C LEU A 364 24.20 9.03 -8.17
N ASN A 365 24.91 8.70 -7.09
CA ASN A 365 25.09 9.59 -5.93
C ASN A 365 26.49 10.20 -5.81
N SER A 366 27.48 9.74 -6.58
CA SER A 366 28.81 10.35 -6.63
C SER A 366 28.84 11.60 -7.53
N GLU A 367 29.53 12.64 -7.06
CA GLU A 367 29.77 13.85 -7.84
C GLU A 367 30.67 13.60 -9.06
N GLU A 368 31.62 12.68 -8.95
CA GLU A 368 32.58 12.38 -10.03
C GLU A 368 31.90 11.74 -11.26
N THR A 369 30.84 10.98 -11.03
CA THR A 369 30.12 10.22 -12.05
C THR A 369 28.97 10.99 -12.67
N ASN A 370 28.52 12.10 -12.08
CA ASN A 370 27.36 12.89 -12.53
C ASN A 370 27.38 13.19 -14.04
N LYS A 371 28.49 13.70 -14.58
CA LYS A 371 28.62 14.03 -16.01
C LYS A 371 28.52 12.80 -16.91
N ALA A 372 29.08 11.67 -16.49
CA ALA A 372 29.05 10.42 -17.25
C ALA A 372 27.62 9.83 -17.25
N VAL A 373 26.95 9.85 -16.10
CA VAL A 373 25.56 9.41 -15.94
C VAL A 373 24.61 10.29 -16.75
N ALA A 374 24.75 11.61 -16.69
CA ALA A 374 23.98 12.56 -17.51
C ALA A 374 24.14 12.27 -19.00
N LYS A 375 25.37 12.04 -19.48
CA LYS A 375 25.63 11.68 -20.88
C LYS A 375 25.00 10.34 -21.28
N LYS A 376 25.01 9.32 -20.41
CA LYS A 376 24.33 8.03 -20.65
C LYS A 376 22.82 8.24 -20.78
N LEU A 377 22.21 8.97 -19.85
CA LEU A 377 20.78 9.26 -19.84
C LEU A 377 20.36 10.10 -21.05
N SER A 378 21.09 11.17 -21.36
CA SER A 378 20.81 12.04 -22.50
C SER A 378 20.84 11.27 -23.82
N LYS A 379 21.85 10.42 -24.05
CA LYS A 379 21.91 9.55 -25.23
C LYS A 379 20.73 8.58 -25.32
N PHE A 380 20.37 7.98 -24.19
CA PHE A 380 19.24 7.06 -24.11
C PHE A 380 17.93 7.76 -24.50
N VAL A 381 17.65 8.92 -23.90
CA VAL A 381 16.42 9.68 -24.16
C VAL A 381 16.39 10.19 -25.60
N HIS A 382 17.50 10.71 -26.13
CA HIS A 382 17.59 11.12 -27.55
C HIS A 382 17.28 9.97 -28.51
N ALA A 383 17.83 8.79 -28.26
CA ALA A 383 17.58 7.61 -29.10
C ALA A 383 16.12 7.19 -29.07
N GLU A 384 15.49 7.17 -27.90
CA GLU A 384 14.06 6.81 -27.78
C GLU A 384 13.15 7.89 -28.41
N LEU A 385 13.55 9.17 -28.39
CA LEU A 385 12.81 10.27 -29.03
C LEU A 385 12.90 10.29 -30.57
N GLN A 386 13.75 9.47 -31.20
CA GLN A 386 13.85 9.39 -32.67
C GLN A 386 12.55 8.88 -33.31
N SER A 387 11.71 8.15 -32.57
CA SER A 387 10.40 7.71 -33.03
C SER A 387 9.36 8.84 -33.12
N ASN A 388 9.67 10.04 -32.62
CA ASN A 388 8.72 11.14 -32.42
C ASN A 388 7.50 10.77 -31.54
N GLU A 389 7.64 9.76 -30.68
CA GLU A 389 6.63 9.38 -29.70
C GLU A 389 7.15 9.59 -28.27
N VAL A 390 6.33 10.22 -27.43
CA VAL A 390 6.68 10.44 -26.02
C VAL A 390 6.12 9.29 -25.18
N SER A 391 6.94 8.26 -24.96
CA SER A 391 6.59 7.18 -24.05
C SER A 391 6.82 7.56 -22.58
N ASN A 392 6.12 6.91 -21.65
CA ASN A 392 6.39 7.07 -20.22
C ASN A 392 7.85 6.75 -19.83
N LEU A 393 8.53 5.91 -20.62
CA LEU A 393 9.95 5.59 -20.39
C LEU A 393 10.86 6.77 -20.74
N VAL A 394 10.53 7.51 -21.81
CA VAL A 394 11.19 8.76 -22.20
C VAL A 394 11.03 9.80 -21.10
N VAL A 395 9.79 9.97 -20.60
CA VAL A 395 9.50 10.91 -19.48
C VAL A 395 10.33 10.55 -18.25
N ALA A 396 10.33 9.28 -17.82
CA ALA A 396 11.14 8.82 -16.70
C ALA A 396 12.65 9.10 -16.89
N GLY A 397 13.17 8.90 -18.11
CA GLY A 397 14.56 9.20 -18.45
C GLY A 397 14.88 10.70 -18.42
N ALA A 398 13.96 11.56 -18.89
CA ALA A 398 14.11 13.01 -18.88
C ALA A 398 14.09 13.58 -17.45
N LEU A 399 13.21 13.04 -16.58
CA LEU A 399 13.16 13.38 -15.15
C LEU A 399 14.47 12.98 -14.45
N LEU A 400 14.97 11.77 -14.71
CA LEU A 400 16.27 11.30 -14.20
C LEU A 400 17.43 12.18 -14.66
N LEU A 401 17.48 12.52 -15.96
CA LEU A 401 18.52 13.39 -16.50
C LEU A 401 18.51 14.75 -15.79
N THR A 402 17.33 15.34 -15.61
CA THR A 402 17.15 16.63 -14.94
C THR A 402 17.56 16.58 -13.48
N HIS A 403 17.24 15.49 -12.77
CA HIS A 403 17.71 15.26 -11.41
C HIS A 403 19.25 15.14 -11.34
N VAL A 404 19.89 14.43 -12.25
CA VAL A 404 21.36 14.30 -12.26
C VAL A 404 22.03 15.63 -12.60
N ASN A 405 21.48 16.36 -13.57
CA ASN A 405 21.96 17.67 -13.98
C ASN A 405 21.83 18.73 -12.88
N SER A 406 20.82 18.64 -12.01
CA SER A 406 20.67 19.57 -10.89
C SER A 406 21.80 19.44 -9.86
N LYS A 407 22.41 18.26 -9.71
CA LYS A 407 23.52 18.03 -8.77
C LYS A 407 24.78 18.84 -9.08
N PHE A 408 24.98 19.27 -10.32
CA PHE A 408 26.14 20.07 -10.74
C PHE A 408 25.77 21.33 -11.54
N GLY A 409 24.48 21.69 -11.53
CA GLY A 409 23.97 22.97 -12.03
C GLY A 409 24.02 23.18 -13.55
N ASN A 410 24.24 22.14 -14.36
CA ASN A 410 24.25 22.23 -15.82
C ASN A 410 22.99 21.59 -16.41
N PHE A 411 22.12 22.40 -16.99
CA PHE A 411 20.81 21.97 -17.48
C PHE A 411 20.68 21.93 -19.00
N ASP A 412 21.73 22.21 -19.77
CA ASP A 412 21.61 22.39 -21.24
C ASP A 412 21.01 21.15 -21.92
N GLN A 413 21.48 19.96 -21.53
CA GLN A 413 20.97 18.69 -22.03
C GLN A 413 19.53 18.42 -21.59
N SER A 414 19.18 18.81 -20.36
CA SER A 414 17.81 18.67 -19.84
C SER A 414 16.86 19.58 -20.60
N ILE A 415 17.20 20.86 -20.73
CA ILE A 415 16.38 21.85 -21.42
C ILE A 415 16.12 21.40 -22.85
N SER A 416 17.17 21.00 -23.60
CA SER A 416 17.00 20.52 -24.98
C SER A 416 16.06 19.31 -25.10
N ILE A 417 16.14 18.35 -24.18
CA ILE A 417 15.25 17.17 -24.17
C ILE A 417 13.83 17.55 -23.78
N LEU A 418 13.66 18.38 -22.74
CA LEU A 418 12.36 18.83 -22.27
C LEU A 418 11.65 19.66 -23.35
N GLU A 419 12.36 20.56 -24.02
CA GLU A 419 11.89 21.31 -25.19
C GLU A 419 11.38 20.35 -26.27
N ARG A 420 12.15 19.31 -26.60
CA ARG A 420 11.76 18.34 -27.63
C ARG A 420 10.51 17.55 -27.23
N ILE A 421 10.41 17.12 -25.98
CA ILE A 421 9.23 16.40 -25.46
C ILE A 421 7.99 17.29 -25.57
N VAL A 422 8.09 18.52 -25.05
CA VAL A 422 6.99 19.49 -25.05
C VAL A 422 6.57 19.86 -26.48
N GLU A 423 7.53 20.05 -27.39
CA GLU A 423 7.25 20.31 -28.81
C GLU A 423 6.40 19.18 -29.45
N ILE A 424 6.72 17.91 -29.16
CA ILE A 424 5.96 16.75 -29.67
C ILE A 424 4.55 16.73 -29.06
N GLU A 425 4.43 16.92 -27.75
CA GLU A 425 3.15 16.89 -27.03
C GLU A 425 2.20 18.02 -27.48
N LEU A 426 2.72 19.22 -27.66
CA LEU A 426 1.92 20.37 -28.12
C LEU A 426 1.43 20.17 -29.56
N LYS A 427 2.26 19.59 -30.43
CA LYS A 427 1.92 19.29 -31.84
C LYS A 427 1.00 18.09 -32.01
N SER A 428 0.89 17.19 -31.03
CA SER A 428 0.05 15.99 -31.14
C SER A 428 -1.43 16.35 -31.25
N SER A 429 -2.07 15.96 -32.35
CA SER A 429 -3.53 16.11 -32.54
C SER A 429 -4.34 14.96 -31.92
N GLN A 430 -3.69 13.83 -31.61
CA GLN A 430 -4.30 12.71 -30.88
C GLN A 430 -4.22 12.96 -29.38
N GLU A 431 -5.20 12.43 -28.63
CA GLU A 431 -5.42 12.53 -27.17
C GLU A 431 -4.39 13.41 -26.45
N VAL A 432 -4.85 14.56 -25.93
CA VAL A 432 -4.01 15.62 -25.32
C VAL A 432 -3.27 15.09 -24.08
N ARG A 433 -2.20 14.35 -24.30
CA ARG A 433 -1.35 13.83 -23.24
C ARG A 433 -0.25 14.86 -22.99
N LEU A 434 -0.56 15.81 -22.13
CA LEU A 434 0.42 16.78 -21.62
C LEU A 434 0.98 16.25 -20.31
N HIS A 435 2.29 16.04 -20.25
CA HIS A 435 2.92 15.66 -18.99
C HIS A 435 3.17 16.91 -18.14
N ALA A 436 2.23 17.22 -17.24
CA ALA A 436 2.26 18.41 -16.38
C ALA A 436 3.61 18.59 -15.64
N GLY A 437 4.21 17.50 -15.14
CA GLY A 437 5.51 17.55 -14.48
C GLY A 437 6.68 17.93 -15.40
N VAL A 438 6.64 17.51 -16.68
CA VAL A 438 7.65 17.87 -17.69
C VAL A 438 7.54 19.35 -18.04
N LEU A 439 6.32 19.84 -18.27
CA LEU A 439 6.04 21.25 -18.53
C LEU A 439 6.43 22.13 -17.33
N GLY A 440 6.05 21.74 -16.11
CA GLY A 440 6.41 22.45 -14.89
C GLY A 440 7.93 22.55 -14.68
N LEU A 441 8.67 21.47 -14.97
CA LEU A 441 10.13 21.47 -14.95
C LEU A 441 10.73 22.40 -16.01
N LEU A 442 10.20 22.39 -17.24
CA LEU A 442 10.67 23.27 -18.30
C LEU A 442 10.44 24.74 -17.97
N ILE A 443 9.24 25.09 -17.50
CA ILE A 443 8.90 26.44 -17.02
C ILE A 443 9.87 26.87 -15.92
N SER A 444 10.07 26.02 -14.90
CA SER A 444 10.98 26.33 -13.79
C SER A 444 12.43 26.55 -14.25
N LEU A 445 12.91 25.75 -15.21
CA LEU A 445 14.25 25.92 -15.78
C LEU A 445 14.36 27.17 -16.65
N TYR A 446 13.32 27.54 -17.38
CA TYR A 446 13.27 28.80 -18.11
C TYR A 446 13.26 29.99 -17.18
N GLU A 447 12.45 29.99 -16.11
CA GLU A 447 12.47 31.04 -15.09
C GLU A 447 13.87 31.23 -14.50
N LEU A 448 14.60 30.13 -14.25
CA LEU A 448 15.93 30.16 -13.66
C LEU A 448 17.04 30.58 -14.66
N ARG A 449 16.96 30.18 -15.93
CA ARG A 449 18.08 30.25 -16.88
C ARG A 449 17.78 31.00 -18.18
N ASN A 450 16.56 30.88 -18.69
CA ASN A 450 16.18 31.33 -20.03
C ASN A 450 14.80 32.03 -20.03
N PRO A 451 14.63 33.14 -19.29
CA PRO A 451 13.32 33.77 -19.12
C PRO A 451 12.72 34.28 -20.44
N SER A 452 13.56 34.60 -21.43
CA SER A 452 13.13 35.03 -22.76
C SER A 452 12.33 33.97 -23.55
N LYS A 453 12.42 32.69 -23.18
CA LYS A 453 11.65 31.61 -23.82
C LYS A 453 10.27 31.37 -23.20
N LEU A 454 9.97 31.97 -22.04
CA LEU A 454 8.72 31.74 -21.32
C LEU A 454 7.49 32.21 -22.10
N ASP A 455 7.53 33.42 -22.64
CA ASP A 455 6.40 33.99 -23.38
C ASP A 455 6.02 33.13 -24.59
N ALA A 456 7.00 32.60 -25.31
CA ALA A 456 6.77 31.69 -26.43
C ALA A 456 6.07 30.40 -25.97
N LEU A 457 6.57 29.78 -24.89
CA LEU A 457 5.99 28.55 -24.33
C LEU A 457 4.55 28.77 -23.84
N TYR A 458 4.28 29.86 -23.11
CA TYR A 458 2.93 30.16 -22.65
C TYR A 458 1.96 30.38 -23.80
N ASN A 459 2.38 31.11 -24.84
CA ASN A 459 1.55 31.30 -26.03
C ASN A 459 1.24 29.96 -26.74
N GLU A 460 2.19 29.01 -26.79
CA GLU A 460 1.92 27.67 -27.34
C GLU A 460 0.97 26.85 -26.46
N LEU A 461 1.09 26.95 -25.13
CA LEU A 461 0.18 26.29 -24.19
C LEU A 461 -1.25 26.84 -24.28
N ILE A 462 -1.41 28.15 -24.45
CA ILE A 462 -2.71 28.80 -24.66
C ILE A 462 -3.31 28.33 -25.98
N LYS A 463 -2.55 28.32 -27.07
CA LYS A 463 -3.00 27.76 -28.36
C LYS A 463 -3.42 26.30 -28.23
N LYS A 464 -2.70 25.51 -27.43
CA LYS A 464 -3.08 24.12 -27.16
C LYS A 464 -4.40 24.04 -26.40
N LEU A 465 -4.63 24.93 -25.44
CA LEU A 465 -5.86 25.00 -24.65
C LEU A 465 -7.09 25.23 -25.53
N GLU A 466 -6.97 26.01 -26.61
CA GLU A 466 -8.06 26.22 -27.58
C GLU A 466 -8.56 24.93 -28.24
N SER A 467 -7.73 23.87 -28.28
CA SER A 467 -8.10 22.55 -28.79
C SER A 467 -8.72 21.62 -27.74
N ILE A 468 -8.72 22.02 -26.47
CA ILE A 468 -9.18 21.21 -25.34
C ILE A 468 -10.62 21.58 -25.02
N SER A 469 -11.51 20.59 -24.94
CA SER A 469 -12.91 20.84 -24.58
C SER A 469 -13.09 21.04 -23.07
N LYS A 470 -14.18 21.70 -22.70
CA LYS A 470 -14.59 21.83 -21.30
C LYS A 470 -14.76 20.46 -20.61
N ASP A 471 -15.33 19.48 -21.31
CA ASP A 471 -15.55 18.14 -20.76
C ASP A 471 -14.21 17.42 -20.49
N GLN A 472 -13.19 17.66 -21.30
CA GLN A 472 -11.85 17.13 -21.04
C GLN A 472 -11.25 17.73 -19.77
N LEU A 473 -11.35 19.04 -19.57
CA LEU A 473 -10.88 19.70 -18.34
C LEU A 473 -11.66 19.25 -17.10
N GLN A 474 -12.95 18.94 -17.25
CA GLN A 474 -13.78 18.47 -16.14
C GLN A 474 -13.42 17.04 -15.72
N ASN A 475 -13.05 16.18 -16.67
CA ASN A 475 -12.76 14.77 -16.43
C ASN A 475 -11.27 14.50 -16.10
N ASP A 476 -10.34 15.35 -16.57
CA ASP A 476 -8.91 15.23 -16.29
C ASP A 476 -8.45 16.30 -15.30
N GLY A 477 -8.41 15.91 -14.02
CA GLY A 477 -7.96 16.79 -12.94
C GLY A 477 -6.50 17.22 -13.05
N ILE A 478 -5.62 16.43 -13.68
CA ILE A 478 -4.21 16.79 -13.85
C ILE A 478 -4.07 17.88 -14.90
N LEU A 479 -4.82 17.74 -16.00
CA LEU A 479 -4.89 18.77 -17.04
C LEU A 479 -5.50 20.07 -16.50
N TYR A 480 -6.56 19.97 -15.70
CA TYR A 480 -7.15 21.11 -14.99
C TYR A 480 -6.11 21.82 -14.12
N ASP A 481 -5.41 21.09 -13.26
CA ASP A 481 -4.40 21.65 -12.35
C ASP A 481 -3.19 22.24 -13.08
N LEU A 482 -2.78 21.65 -14.21
CA LEU A 482 -1.74 22.20 -15.08
C LEU A 482 -2.14 23.61 -15.59
N TYR A 483 -3.34 23.74 -16.18
CA TYR A 483 -3.77 25.03 -16.71
C TYR A 483 -4.10 26.04 -15.62
N ARG A 484 -4.58 25.58 -14.46
CA ARG A 484 -4.72 26.42 -13.26
C ARG A 484 -3.36 26.98 -12.81
N ALA A 485 -2.32 26.15 -12.78
CA ALA A 485 -0.97 26.60 -12.46
C ALA A 485 -0.40 27.57 -13.52
N VAL A 486 -0.63 27.31 -14.80
CA VAL A 486 -0.22 28.21 -15.90
C VAL A 486 -0.92 29.57 -15.79
N ALA A 487 -2.23 29.60 -15.56
CA ALA A 487 -2.99 30.84 -15.38
C ALA A 487 -2.47 31.68 -14.20
N LEU A 488 -2.18 31.02 -13.06
CA LEU A 488 -1.57 31.68 -11.91
C LEU A 488 -0.18 32.25 -12.24
N LYS A 489 0.64 31.52 -13.00
CA LYS A 489 1.96 32.01 -13.46
C LYS A 489 1.84 33.23 -14.39
N LEU A 490 0.86 33.24 -15.29
CA LEU A 490 0.62 34.36 -16.21
C LEU A 490 0.26 35.66 -15.49
N LEU A 491 -0.42 35.58 -14.34
CA LEU A 491 -0.68 36.75 -13.48
C LEU A 491 0.62 37.41 -13.00
N ASN A 492 1.68 36.61 -12.76
CA ASN A 492 2.97 37.12 -12.31
C ASN A 492 3.79 37.79 -13.43
N VAL A 493 3.53 37.45 -14.70
CA VAL A 493 4.24 37.99 -15.88
C VAL A 493 3.46 39.14 -16.54
N ASN A 494 2.51 39.76 -15.82
CA ASN A 494 1.65 40.85 -16.30
C ASN A 494 0.77 40.51 -17.52
N GLN A 495 0.57 39.23 -17.85
CA GLN A 495 -0.32 38.77 -18.94
C GLN A 495 -1.74 38.50 -18.41
N LYS A 496 -2.33 39.53 -17.78
CA LYS A 496 -3.60 39.39 -17.04
C LYS A 496 -4.76 38.94 -17.92
N GLU A 497 -4.93 39.52 -19.11
CA GLU A 497 -6.05 39.19 -20.00
C GLU A 497 -6.07 37.71 -20.39
N GLN A 498 -4.90 37.17 -20.77
CA GLN A 498 -4.76 35.75 -21.09
C GLN A 498 -5.03 34.86 -19.88
N ALA A 499 -4.53 35.25 -18.70
CA ALA A 499 -4.81 34.52 -17.46
C ALA A 499 -6.31 34.47 -17.14
N TYR A 500 -7.02 35.60 -17.27
CA TYR A 500 -8.46 35.67 -17.04
C TYR A 500 -9.25 34.78 -18.00
N ASN A 501 -8.89 34.75 -19.29
CA ASN A 501 -9.54 33.85 -20.26
C ASN A 501 -9.39 32.38 -19.86
N ILE A 502 -8.21 31.98 -19.36
CA ILE A 502 -8.01 30.61 -18.85
C ILE A 502 -8.86 30.37 -17.59
N PHE A 503 -8.89 31.33 -16.65
CA PHE A 503 -9.72 31.20 -15.45
C PHE A 503 -11.21 31.09 -15.76
N GLU A 504 -11.73 31.78 -16.77
CA GLU A 504 -13.13 31.65 -17.20
C GLU A 504 -13.45 30.23 -17.68
N LEU A 505 -12.56 29.63 -18.49
CA LEU A 505 -12.69 28.24 -18.93
C LEU A 505 -12.64 27.27 -17.76
N LEU A 506 -11.70 27.48 -16.83
CA LEU A 506 -11.55 26.64 -15.62
C LEU A 506 -12.75 26.79 -14.68
N GLY A 507 -13.29 28.00 -14.51
CA GLY A 507 -14.48 28.25 -13.69
C GLY A 507 -15.73 27.64 -14.30
N ALA A 508 -15.83 27.62 -15.62
CA ALA A 508 -16.89 26.91 -16.33
C ALA A 508 -16.75 25.39 -16.18
N ALA A 509 -15.52 24.83 -16.20
CA ALA A 509 -15.26 23.40 -16.06
C ALA A 509 -15.47 22.90 -14.62
N ASN A 510 -15.06 23.68 -13.62
CA ASN A 510 -15.23 23.38 -12.20
C ASN A 510 -15.70 24.61 -11.41
N PRO A 511 -17.02 24.82 -11.29
CA PRO A 511 -17.59 25.96 -10.55
C PRO A 511 -17.32 25.96 -9.04
N ASN A 512 -16.87 24.82 -8.49
CA ASN A 512 -16.62 24.64 -7.07
C ASN A 512 -15.17 24.94 -6.65
N ASP A 513 -14.28 25.26 -7.60
CA ASP A 513 -12.93 25.70 -7.25
C ASP A 513 -12.98 27.10 -6.64
N ALA A 514 -12.74 27.15 -5.32
CA ALA A 514 -12.77 28.40 -4.55
C ALA A 514 -11.75 29.42 -5.04
N VAL A 515 -10.54 28.99 -5.43
CA VAL A 515 -9.47 29.89 -5.89
C VAL A 515 -9.83 30.50 -7.23
N VAL A 516 -10.29 29.68 -8.18
CA VAL A 516 -10.71 30.18 -9.49
C VAL A 516 -11.90 31.13 -9.36
N ALA A 517 -12.92 30.76 -8.58
CA ALA A 517 -14.07 31.61 -8.33
C ALA A 517 -13.69 32.95 -7.67
N SER A 518 -12.75 32.93 -6.72
CA SER A 518 -12.25 34.14 -6.07
C SER A 518 -11.51 35.08 -7.02
N ILE A 519 -10.68 34.54 -7.92
CA ILE A 519 -9.94 35.34 -8.91
C ILE A 519 -10.91 35.99 -9.92
N LEU A 520 -11.92 35.24 -10.39
CA LEU A 520 -12.91 35.74 -11.36
C LEU A 520 -13.82 36.81 -10.75
N ASN A 521 -14.27 36.61 -9.52
CA ASN A 521 -15.20 37.54 -8.86
C ASN A 521 -14.50 38.71 -8.15
N GLY A 522 -13.18 38.61 -7.92
CA GLY A 522 -12.43 39.56 -7.10
C GLY A 522 -12.82 39.54 -5.62
N THR A 523 -13.33 38.41 -5.11
CA THR A 523 -13.76 38.26 -3.70
C THR A 523 -13.04 37.10 -3.01
N THR A 524 -12.87 37.19 -1.69
CA THR A 524 -12.20 36.16 -0.88
C THR A 524 -13.19 35.29 -0.09
N ASP A 525 -14.50 35.51 -0.21
CA ASP A 525 -15.53 34.92 0.66
C ASP A 525 -15.58 33.38 0.61
N LYS A 526 -15.10 32.77 -0.48
CA LYS A 526 -15.07 31.31 -0.65
C LYS A 526 -13.75 30.67 -0.22
N LEU A 527 -12.73 31.47 0.10
CA LEU A 527 -11.43 30.97 0.56
C LEU A 527 -11.50 30.67 2.06
N THR A 528 -10.66 29.74 2.50
CA THR A 528 -10.45 29.50 3.93
C THR A 528 -9.91 30.79 4.58
N PRO A 529 -10.55 31.29 5.67
CA PRO A 529 -10.08 32.46 6.40
C PRO A 529 -8.64 32.30 6.88
N VAL A 530 -7.91 33.40 6.97
CA VAL A 530 -6.49 33.39 7.38
C VAL A 530 -6.34 32.85 8.80
N GLU A 531 -7.29 33.16 9.68
CA GLU A 531 -7.32 32.71 11.07
C GLU A 531 -7.40 31.18 11.22
N GLN A 532 -7.93 30.48 10.20
CA GLN A 532 -7.98 29.01 10.15
C GLN A 532 -6.74 28.39 9.49
N LEU A 533 -5.93 29.21 8.81
CA LEU A 533 -4.67 28.80 8.15
C LEU A 533 -3.45 29.12 9.02
N GLU A 534 -3.55 30.10 9.92
CA GLU A 534 -2.55 30.42 10.91
C GLU A 534 -2.43 29.25 11.91
N SER A 535 -1.20 28.75 12.10
CA SER A 535 -0.98 27.74 13.14
C SER A 535 -1.23 28.38 14.50
N ASN A 536 -1.88 27.67 15.42
CA ASN A 536 -2.02 28.09 16.83
C ASN A 536 -0.68 28.20 17.59
N THR A 537 0.46 28.00 16.92
CA THR A 537 1.79 28.18 17.48
C THR A 537 2.08 29.68 17.60
N GLU A 538 2.26 30.18 18.82
CA GLU A 538 2.61 31.59 19.00
C GLU A 538 3.95 31.89 18.30
N VAL A 539 4.05 33.09 17.70
CA VAL A 539 5.29 33.55 17.06
C VAL A 539 6.47 33.53 18.04
N SER A 540 6.20 33.72 19.33
CA SER A 540 7.15 33.58 20.44
C SER A 540 7.80 32.19 20.48
N ASP A 541 7.02 31.12 20.36
CA ASP A 541 7.49 29.72 20.35
C ASP A 541 8.31 29.42 19.08
N LEU A 542 7.93 30.02 17.94
CA LEU A 542 8.68 29.94 16.68
C LEU A 542 10.03 30.66 16.76
N LEU A 543 10.13 31.71 17.58
CA LEU A 543 11.37 32.48 17.80
C LEU A 543 12.26 31.87 18.89
N GLU A 544 11.69 31.13 19.84
CA GLU A 544 12.44 30.35 20.85
C GLU A 544 13.09 29.08 20.29
N LEU A 545 12.64 28.61 19.11
CA LEU A 545 13.30 27.57 18.34
C LEU A 545 14.70 28.04 17.90
N ASN A 546 15.69 27.72 18.73
CA ASN A 546 17.09 27.99 18.42
C ASN A 546 17.50 27.18 17.18
N VAL A 547 17.69 27.87 16.06
CA VAL A 547 18.06 27.30 14.75
C VAL A 547 19.33 26.43 14.83
N ASP A 548 20.22 26.68 15.79
CA ASP A 548 21.41 25.85 16.04
C ASP A 548 21.10 24.44 16.56
N THR A 549 19.91 24.21 17.11
CA THR A 549 19.45 22.87 17.55
C THR A 549 18.88 22.03 16.41
N LEU A 550 18.44 22.68 15.33
CA LEU A 550 17.97 22.03 14.10
C LEU A 550 19.14 21.59 13.20
N ILE A 551 20.31 22.20 13.39
CA ILE A 551 21.56 21.75 12.77
C ILE A 551 22.13 20.62 13.65
N VAL A 552 21.89 19.37 13.24
CA VAL A 552 22.56 18.22 13.84
C VAL A 552 24.06 18.36 13.64
N LYS A 553 24.77 18.88 14.64
CA LYS A 553 26.22 18.75 14.71
C LYS A 553 26.53 17.25 14.85
N PRO A 554 27.40 16.67 14.02
CA PRO A 554 27.74 15.26 14.14
C PRO A 554 28.51 15.06 15.45
N GLU A 555 27.82 14.70 16.53
CA GLU A 555 28.47 14.17 17.72
C GLU A 555 29.06 12.80 17.35
N THR A 556 30.38 12.74 17.23
CA THR A 556 31.16 11.51 17.21
C THR A 556 31.10 10.82 18.57
N ARG A 557 29.94 10.24 18.90
CA ARG A 557 29.82 9.31 20.03
C ARG A 557 29.63 7.90 19.49
N SER A 558 30.71 7.13 19.58
CA SER A 558 30.76 5.69 19.38
C SER A 558 29.89 4.96 20.41
N ARG A 559 28.57 4.98 20.22
CA ARG A 559 27.65 4.09 20.94
C ARG A 559 27.46 2.82 20.11
N LYS A 560 27.92 1.70 20.67
CA LYS A 560 27.71 0.36 20.12
C LYS A 560 26.22 0.16 19.83
N PRO A 561 25.84 -0.41 18.67
CA PRO A 561 24.44 -0.63 18.34
C PRO A 561 23.83 -1.60 19.37
N HIS A 562 22.86 -1.12 20.14
CA HIS A 562 21.91 -1.98 20.84
C HIS A 562 20.98 -2.58 19.79
N GLY A 563 21.39 -3.72 19.22
CA GLY A 563 20.47 -4.57 18.48
C GLY A 563 19.36 -5.08 19.40
N PHE A 564 18.15 -5.21 18.85
CA PHE A 564 16.99 -5.93 19.37
C PHE A 564 17.28 -6.77 20.63
N LYS A 565 16.78 -6.33 21.78
CA LYS A 565 16.77 -7.17 23.00
C LYS A 565 15.87 -8.36 22.74
N LYS A 566 16.47 -9.49 22.37
CA LYS A 566 15.85 -10.79 22.63
C LYS A 566 15.74 -10.97 24.14
N PRO A 567 14.67 -11.60 24.65
CA PRO A 567 14.60 -11.96 26.06
C PRO A 567 15.83 -12.84 26.41
N GLU A 568 16.39 -12.61 27.59
CA GLU A 568 17.51 -13.37 28.13
C GLU A 568 17.08 -14.83 28.34
N ASP A 569 17.22 -15.65 27.31
CA ASP A 569 17.28 -17.09 27.46
C ASP A 569 18.49 -17.37 28.35
N LYS A 570 18.25 -17.81 29.60
CA LYS A 570 19.31 -18.27 30.51
C LYS A 570 20.19 -19.24 29.73
N VAL A 571 21.38 -18.78 29.35
CA VAL A 571 22.37 -19.55 28.62
C VAL A 571 22.89 -20.63 29.57
N VAL A 572 22.22 -21.78 29.59
CA VAL A 572 22.90 -23.02 29.93
C VAL A 572 23.97 -23.17 28.86
N LYS A 573 25.24 -23.00 29.26
CA LYS A 573 26.43 -23.05 28.40
C LYS A 573 26.37 -24.26 27.45
N LYS A 574 25.82 -24.06 26.25
CA LYS A 574 25.97 -25.02 25.16
C LYS A 574 27.42 -24.92 24.72
N ARG A 575 28.18 -25.97 25.06
CA ARG A 575 29.53 -26.20 24.54
C ARG A 575 29.52 -25.95 23.03
N LYS A 576 30.47 -25.14 22.56
CA LYS A 576 30.77 -25.00 21.12
C LYS A 576 30.77 -26.41 20.51
N PRO A 577 30.09 -26.65 19.36
CA PRO A 577 30.24 -27.93 18.68
C PRO A 577 31.72 -28.04 18.29
N ARG A 578 32.47 -28.88 19.01
CA ARG A 578 33.79 -29.29 18.56
C ARG A 578 33.54 -30.10 17.29
N LEU A 579 33.99 -29.58 16.15
CA LEU A 579 34.27 -30.44 15.01
C LEU A 579 35.14 -31.60 15.53
N PRO A 580 34.82 -32.87 15.22
CA PRO A 580 35.64 -33.98 15.66
C PRO A 580 37.05 -33.75 15.11
N THR A 581 38.06 -33.70 15.99
CA THR A 581 39.49 -33.56 15.66
C THR A 581 40.07 -34.83 15.01
N THR A 582 39.21 -35.66 14.42
CA THR A 582 39.55 -36.89 13.71
C THR A 582 38.67 -36.98 12.47
N LYS A 583 38.87 -36.07 11.52
CA LYS A 583 38.53 -36.32 10.11
C LYS A 583 39.84 -36.64 9.40
N SER A 584 40.23 -37.92 9.42
CA SER A 584 41.22 -38.43 8.48
C SER A 584 40.59 -38.37 7.09
N VAL A 585 41.06 -37.43 6.26
CA VAL A 585 40.81 -37.49 4.82
C VAL A 585 41.48 -38.78 4.34
N LYS A 586 40.70 -39.71 3.78
CA LYS A 586 41.29 -40.92 3.19
C LYS A 586 42.18 -40.49 2.01
N PRO A 587 43.41 -41.01 1.88
CA PRO A 587 44.24 -40.77 0.71
C PRO A 587 43.52 -41.25 -0.56
N GLU A 588 43.78 -40.60 -1.71
CA GLU A 588 43.05 -40.79 -2.98
C GLU A 588 43.01 -42.25 -3.48
N GLY A 589 43.94 -43.11 -3.06
CA GLY A 589 43.97 -44.54 -3.42
C GLY A 589 42.99 -45.44 -2.63
N GLU A 590 42.42 -44.98 -1.52
CA GLU A 590 41.48 -45.74 -0.67
C GLU A 590 40.04 -45.21 -0.70
N PHE A 591 39.79 -44.20 -1.54
CA PHE A 591 38.48 -43.59 -1.72
C PHE A 591 37.69 -44.35 -2.79
N ASP A 592 36.66 -45.07 -2.37
CA ASP A 592 35.74 -45.75 -3.27
C ASP A 592 34.48 -44.88 -3.48
N PRO A 593 34.27 -44.28 -4.66
CA PRO A 593 33.16 -43.38 -4.93
C PRO A 593 31.78 -44.05 -4.78
N GLU A 594 31.68 -45.36 -4.97
CA GLU A 594 30.43 -46.11 -4.85
C GLU A 594 30.02 -46.34 -3.38
N LYS A 595 31.00 -46.39 -2.47
CA LYS A 595 30.81 -46.79 -1.07
C LYS A 595 30.93 -45.64 -0.08
N ASP A 596 31.80 -44.68 -0.33
CA ASP A 596 32.12 -43.58 0.59
C ASP A 596 31.28 -42.31 0.35
N LEU A 597 30.67 -42.17 -0.83
CA LEU A 597 29.74 -41.08 -1.14
C LEU A 597 28.30 -41.54 -0.99
N ASP A 598 27.57 -40.86 -0.10
CA ASP A 598 26.13 -41.04 0.02
C ASP A 598 25.42 -40.55 -1.25
N LYS A 599 24.89 -41.49 -2.04
CA LYS A 599 24.18 -41.26 -3.31
C LYS A 599 22.90 -40.42 -3.12
N GLU A 600 22.35 -40.34 -1.91
CA GLU A 600 21.17 -39.54 -1.59
C GLU A 600 21.52 -38.19 -0.94
N ARG A 601 22.81 -37.81 -0.91
CA ARG A 601 23.25 -36.57 -0.27
C ARG A 601 22.76 -35.29 -0.96
N TRP A 602 22.50 -35.35 -2.26
CA TRP A 602 21.90 -34.24 -3.01
C TRP A 602 20.41 -34.04 -2.67
N LEU A 603 19.74 -35.06 -2.11
CA LEU A 603 18.36 -34.95 -1.68
C LEU A 603 18.26 -34.19 -0.34
N PRO A 604 17.22 -33.37 -0.17
CA PRO A 604 16.84 -32.82 1.14
C PRO A 604 16.78 -33.93 2.19
N MET A 605 17.32 -33.67 3.39
CA MET A 605 17.53 -34.71 4.41
C MET A 605 16.26 -35.50 4.77
N LYS A 606 15.06 -34.92 4.62
CA LYS A 606 13.76 -35.57 4.86
C LYS A 606 13.37 -36.62 3.80
N LEU A 607 13.96 -36.53 2.61
CA LEU A 607 13.70 -37.41 1.47
C LEU A 607 14.74 -38.54 1.34
N ARG A 608 15.68 -38.63 2.28
CA ARG A 608 16.68 -39.69 2.30
C ARG A 608 16.10 -40.94 2.96
N SER A 609 16.40 -42.10 2.41
CA SER A 609 15.92 -43.41 2.83
C SER A 609 16.25 -43.74 4.29
N TYR A 610 17.34 -43.18 4.83
CA TYR A 610 17.75 -43.36 6.23
C TYR A 610 17.26 -42.26 7.19
N TYR A 611 16.43 -41.31 6.73
CA TYR A 611 15.89 -40.26 7.58
C TYR A 611 14.93 -40.82 8.64
N LYS A 612 15.18 -40.47 9.91
CA LYS A 612 14.29 -40.79 11.03
C LYS A 612 13.74 -39.49 11.63
N PRO A 613 12.43 -39.23 11.52
CA PRO A 613 11.82 -38.04 12.09
C PRO A 613 11.98 -37.97 13.61
N SER A 614 12.35 -36.80 14.13
CA SER A 614 12.40 -36.54 15.58
C SER A 614 11.00 -36.55 16.19
N LYS A 615 10.89 -36.79 17.51
CA LYS A 615 9.61 -36.71 18.25
C LYS A 615 8.92 -35.34 18.10
N LYS A 616 9.68 -34.25 17.87
CA LYS A 616 9.14 -32.92 17.56
C LYS A 616 8.58 -32.81 16.13
N ASP A 617 9.23 -33.46 15.16
CA ASP A 617 8.77 -33.44 13.75
C ASP A 617 7.54 -34.31 13.53
N LYS A 618 7.38 -35.39 14.31
CA LYS A 618 6.14 -36.17 14.34
C LYS A 618 4.92 -35.36 14.82
N LYS A 619 5.12 -34.33 15.66
CA LYS A 619 4.05 -33.42 16.09
C LYS A 619 3.69 -32.37 15.03
N LYS A 620 4.62 -32.02 14.12
CA LYS A 620 4.37 -31.09 13.00
C LYS A 620 3.80 -31.75 11.74
N ALA A 621 3.70 -33.08 11.73
CA ALA A 621 2.99 -33.83 10.69
C ALA A 621 1.49 -33.99 10.99
N GLY A 622 1.02 -33.54 12.16
CA GLY A 622 -0.39 -33.28 12.44
C GLY A 622 -0.73 -31.85 12.01
N GLY A 623 -1.76 -31.72 11.18
CA GLY A 623 -2.02 -30.57 10.31
C GLY A 623 -1.90 -29.20 10.96
N HIS A 624 -1.27 -28.28 10.22
CA HIS A 624 -1.47 -26.85 10.36
C HIS A 624 -2.17 -26.40 9.07
N GLN A 625 -3.35 -25.81 9.21
CA GLN A 625 -4.07 -25.17 8.12
C GLN A 625 -3.21 -24.03 7.53
N GLY A 626 -3.15 -23.95 6.19
CA GLY A 626 -2.66 -22.75 5.48
C GLY A 626 -1.37 -22.85 4.66
N ALA A 627 -0.73 -24.02 4.51
CA ALA A 627 0.43 -24.15 3.61
C ALA A 627 0.02 -24.74 2.24
N LEU A 628 0.28 -24.00 1.16
CA LEU A 628 0.12 -24.47 -0.22
C LEU A 628 0.90 -25.78 -0.47
N GLU A 629 0.23 -26.73 -1.12
CA GLU A 629 0.78 -28.02 -1.54
C GLU A 629 2.00 -27.87 -2.47
N SER A 630 3.02 -28.70 -2.25
CA SER A 630 4.02 -29.05 -3.26
C SER A 630 3.63 -30.38 -3.90
N SER A 631 3.58 -30.42 -5.23
CA SER A 631 3.10 -31.53 -6.08
C SER A 631 3.63 -32.95 -5.72
N PRO A 632 2.86 -34.01 -6.03
CA PRO A 632 3.15 -35.37 -5.60
C PRO A 632 4.05 -36.14 -6.57
N ALA A 633 4.86 -37.06 -6.05
CA ALA A 633 5.54 -38.12 -6.79
C ALA A 633 5.53 -39.42 -5.96
N PRO A 634 5.63 -40.60 -6.59
CA PRO A 634 4.73 -41.72 -6.34
C PRO A 634 5.12 -42.60 -5.16
N GLN A 635 4.10 -43.12 -4.45
CA GLN A 635 4.25 -44.14 -3.42
C GLN A 635 4.59 -45.49 -4.07
N GLY A 636 5.82 -45.97 -3.83
CA GLY A 636 6.19 -47.37 -4.03
C GLY A 636 5.91 -48.19 -2.78
N GLU A 637 4.98 -49.14 -2.87
CA GLU A 637 4.68 -50.13 -1.85
C GLU A 637 5.93 -50.94 -1.45
N SER A 638 6.27 -50.97 -0.16
CA SER A 638 7.23 -51.93 0.38
C SER A 638 6.60 -52.76 1.51
N LYS A 639 6.28 -54.01 1.14
CA LYS A 639 5.75 -55.08 1.98
C LYS A 639 6.64 -55.31 3.22
N LYS A 640 6.03 -55.27 4.41
CA LYS A 640 6.60 -55.75 5.68
C LYS A 640 6.92 -57.26 5.59
N GLN A 641 8.19 -57.63 5.72
CA GLN A 641 8.58 -58.97 6.15
C GLN A 641 8.93 -58.98 7.65
N LYS A 642 8.16 -59.75 8.43
CA LYS A 642 8.40 -60.06 9.84
C LYS A 642 9.66 -60.95 9.95
N LYS A 643 10.66 -60.55 10.75
CA LYS A 643 11.66 -61.48 11.31
C LYS A 643 11.42 -61.71 12.80
N LYS A 644 11.19 -62.98 13.15
CA LYS A 644 11.01 -63.53 14.51
C LYS A 644 12.27 -63.33 15.36
N LYS A 645 12.06 -62.97 16.64
CA LYS A 645 13.08 -62.94 17.71
C LYS A 645 13.64 -64.35 17.96
N LYS A 646 14.97 -64.47 18.08
CA LYS A 646 15.63 -65.57 18.82
C LYS A 646 15.94 -65.07 20.23
N GLY A 647 15.39 -65.75 21.23
CA GLY A 647 15.76 -65.58 22.64
C GLY A 647 17.14 -66.19 22.92
N LYS A 648 17.83 -65.63 23.93
CA LYS A 648 18.99 -66.23 24.58
C LYS A 648 18.61 -66.49 26.03
N LYS A 649 18.74 -67.76 26.42
CA LYS A 649 18.72 -68.40 27.75
C LYS A 649 17.61 -67.99 28.71
#